data_AF-A0A2R4TEW3-F1
#
_entry.id   AF-A0A2R4TEW3-F1
#
_cell.length_a   1.000
_cell.length_b   1.000
_cell.length_c   1.000
_cell.angle_alpha   90.00
_cell.angle_beta   90.00
_cell.angle_gamma   90.00
#
_symmetry.space_group_name_H-M   'P 1'
#
loop_
_entity.id
_entity.type
_entity.pdbx_description
1 polymer ?
#
loop_
_entity_poly.entity_id
_entity_poly.type
_entity_poly.pdbx_seq_one_letter_code
_entity_poly.pdbx_strand_id
1 'polypeptide(L)'
;MRESDDIQGDVIAGFKKDQMTLLFLKFEDAARARTWVKRLEPQVSTTRQVATFNAAFRKAREASGGDDPKALKATWLNVSFTYEGLRELTGKDPLPSAKAGSGLEAFKQGSDKRALGDTGDSSPENWLFGDGKGQTVHAVLTVASDTVQDLHTAVTEQREACAQAKIVIVFQQNGATLPGTRRGKEHFGFKDGVSEPGVLGFDEPDPAKPEYVKGKHGTRLIPAGEFVLGHDRVDGGPHEAPDWAGNGTFQVVRRLAQDVPGFWAQVGVQLKVLKKAKVVPAEATSEWLAARFVGRWRSGAPVAKCPNADMPSSALAGEDNDFGFRNDPEGYTTPLFSHLRKSNPRDGLQEEPGHPPLDENPVMDRRRIIRRGAPYGAPFDPASEGPGGPDSPRGLLFVCYQSDLVQQFEFIQKSWIDSTAFPPNRPKKPGPDAMVGAAGTVSYETPGTTTELSLSQFVATEGSVYAFVPSLTTLRHLGDGRLTDKLPSDVRPTDSFLPIPDLQRDKGKSWYWAYGTGSVGPVCRTISIADGDEHLDVRERPDRPLTTWPCYAGVTKVDAILPVPDEQRINGRSRFWLFHTAEGRQVYRRISIADGAESGLPPEQAGAIDLPDRQLSAWASFSGIERVDAFLPVPDMQRVGGKSYYWVFHTMMGRQVYRLISVADGAMHQDALERGDRGLDLWRSLAGITRVDEFLAVPDMQRINGLSLFWVFHQDKYRIIVIRDGSAHEDQITVEDRPLTMWKSLTG
;
A
#
# COMPACT_ATOMS: atom_id res chain seq x y z
N MET A 1 5.40 -5.87 1.18
CA MET A 1 4.28 -4.92 1.36
C MET A 1 4.40 -4.04 2.60
N ARG A 2 4.90 -4.54 3.73
CA ARG A 2 5.08 -3.74 4.97
C ARG A 2 5.83 -2.42 4.78
N GLU A 3 6.81 -2.41 3.88
CA GLU A 3 7.66 -1.27 3.57
C GLU A 3 7.11 -0.39 2.42
N SER A 4 5.85 -0.57 2.03
CA SER A 4 5.26 0.16 0.89
C SER A 4 4.99 1.63 1.23
N ASP A 5 5.53 2.50 0.39
CA ASP A 5 5.24 3.94 0.37
C ASP A 5 4.15 4.33 -0.64
N ASP A 6 3.61 3.34 -1.36
CA ASP A 6 2.61 3.55 -2.40
C ASP A 6 1.19 3.13 -1.98
N ILE A 7 1.05 2.22 -1.01
CA ILE A 7 -0.26 1.79 -0.50
C ILE A 7 -0.66 2.67 0.70
N GLN A 8 -1.87 3.25 0.68
CA GLN A 8 -2.38 4.05 1.79
C GLN A 8 -2.48 3.25 3.11
N GLY A 9 -2.19 3.90 4.23
CA GLY A 9 -1.88 3.23 5.49
C GLY A 9 -3.04 2.51 6.17
N ASP A 10 -4.28 2.92 5.94
CA ASP A 10 -5.44 2.28 6.59
C ASP A 10 -5.79 0.90 6.01
N VAL A 11 -5.37 0.64 4.77
CA VAL A 11 -5.71 -0.56 4.02
C VAL A 11 -5.16 -1.81 4.72
N ILE A 12 -3.84 -1.95 4.74
CA ILE A 12 -3.20 -3.16 5.29
C ILE A 12 -2.78 -2.96 6.75
N ALA A 13 -2.06 -1.88 7.04
CA ALA A 13 -1.53 -1.64 8.38
C ALA A 13 -2.63 -1.27 9.39
N GLY A 14 -3.63 -0.50 8.94
CA GLY A 14 -4.75 0.01 9.73
C GLY A 14 -4.32 1.11 10.69
N PHE A 15 -5.10 2.18 10.76
CA PHE A 15 -4.76 3.33 11.61
C PHE A 15 -4.75 3.01 13.10
N LYS A 16 -5.61 2.10 13.56
CA LYS A 16 -5.72 1.65 14.97
C LYS A 16 -5.82 2.82 15.96
N LYS A 17 -6.71 3.76 15.65
CA LYS A 17 -6.95 4.97 16.44
C LYS A 17 -8.28 4.90 17.16
N ASP A 18 -8.35 5.56 18.32
CA ASP A 18 -9.57 5.59 19.12
C ASP A 18 -10.64 6.53 18.54
N GLN A 19 -10.24 7.51 17.71
CA GLN A 19 -11.12 8.53 17.13
C GLN A 19 -10.99 8.54 15.60
N MET A 20 -12.11 8.67 14.89
CA MET A 20 -12.18 8.74 13.44
C MET A 20 -13.26 9.74 12.98
N THR A 21 -13.05 10.41 11.86
CA THR A 21 -14.06 11.17 11.15
C THR A 21 -13.98 10.86 9.65
N LEU A 22 -15.11 10.54 9.05
CA LEU A 22 -15.26 10.47 7.60
C LEU A 22 -15.94 11.74 7.10
N LEU A 23 -15.30 12.42 6.14
CA LEU A 23 -15.91 13.50 5.37
C LEU A 23 -16.31 12.96 4.00
N PHE A 24 -17.60 13.02 3.69
CA PHE A 24 -18.14 12.66 2.38
C PHE A 24 -18.20 13.93 1.54
N LEU A 25 -17.47 13.92 0.42
CA LEU A 25 -17.16 15.11 -0.35
C LEU A 25 -17.80 15.06 -1.74
N LYS A 26 -18.27 16.20 -2.23
CA LYS A 26 -18.74 16.41 -3.59
C LYS A 26 -17.93 17.50 -4.26
N PHE A 27 -17.48 17.23 -5.47
CA PHE A 27 -16.74 18.18 -6.31
C PHE A 27 -17.70 18.97 -7.19
N GLU A 28 -17.51 20.28 -7.26
CA GLU A 28 -18.25 21.16 -8.19
C GLU A 28 -17.40 21.55 -9.42
N ASP A 29 -16.08 21.43 -9.32
CA ASP A 29 -15.13 21.81 -10.36
C ASP A 29 -13.93 20.87 -10.36
N ALA A 30 -13.70 20.18 -11.48
CA ALA A 30 -12.63 19.21 -11.62
C ALA A 30 -11.22 19.81 -11.41
N ALA A 31 -10.95 21.05 -11.84
CA ALA A 31 -9.61 21.65 -11.73
C ALA A 31 -9.28 22.00 -10.28
N ARG A 32 -10.25 22.51 -9.52
CA ARG A 32 -10.12 22.76 -8.08
C ARG A 32 -10.02 21.46 -7.29
N ALA A 33 -10.82 20.45 -7.64
CA ALA A 33 -10.74 19.13 -7.02
C ALA A 33 -9.36 18.50 -7.23
N ARG A 34 -8.82 18.55 -8.45
CA ARG A 34 -7.43 18.13 -8.75
C ARG A 34 -6.39 18.89 -7.94
N THR A 35 -6.55 20.21 -7.79
CA THR A 35 -5.67 21.04 -6.94
C THR A 35 -5.73 20.61 -5.48
N TRP A 36 -6.91 20.29 -4.97
CA TRP A 36 -7.09 19.74 -3.63
C TRP A 36 -6.42 18.38 -3.48
N VAL A 37 -6.58 17.47 -4.45
CA VAL A 37 -5.88 16.17 -4.45
C VAL A 37 -4.36 16.34 -4.40
N LYS A 38 -3.79 17.26 -5.20
CA LYS A 38 -2.34 17.56 -5.16
C LYS A 38 -1.85 18.04 -3.79
N ARG A 39 -2.66 18.83 -3.08
CA ARG A 39 -2.33 19.31 -1.73
C ARG A 39 -2.50 18.23 -0.66
N LEU A 40 -3.46 17.33 -0.87
CA LEU A 40 -3.78 16.25 0.05
C LEU A 40 -2.77 15.09 -0.04
N GLU A 41 -2.32 14.73 -1.24
CA GLU A 41 -1.41 13.59 -1.48
C GLU A 41 -0.23 13.49 -0.51
N PRO A 42 0.57 14.54 -0.25
CA PRO A 42 1.70 14.45 0.68
C PRO A 42 1.30 14.29 2.15
N GLN A 43 0.02 14.51 2.48
CA GLN A 43 -0.54 14.33 3.83
C GLN A 43 -1.13 12.92 4.04
N VAL A 44 -1.39 12.19 2.95
CA VAL A 44 -1.95 10.83 3.02
C VAL A 44 -0.88 9.89 3.57
N SER A 45 -1.26 9.15 4.60
CA SER A 45 -0.35 8.22 5.27
C SER A 45 -0.11 6.95 4.46
N THR A 46 1.11 6.42 4.50
CA THR A 46 1.49 5.18 3.80
C THR A 46 1.48 3.96 4.71
N THR A 47 1.44 2.77 4.12
CA THR A 47 1.55 1.49 4.84
C THR A 47 2.82 1.43 5.66
N ARG A 48 3.98 1.85 5.11
CA ARG A 48 5.25 1.93 5.84
C ARG A 48 5.12 2.80 7.10
N GLN A 49 4.62 4.03 6.96
CA GLN A 49 4.51 4.98 8.07
C GLN A 49 3.63 4.42 9.21
N VAL A 50 2.45 3.94 8.86
CA VAL A 50 1.49 3.39 9.83
C VAL A 50 2.01 2.09 10.45
N ALA A 51 2.62 1.19 9.67
CA ALA A 51 3.19 -0.05 10.19
C ALA A 51 4.36 0.21 11.16
N THR A 52 5.22 1.18 10.84
CA THR A 52 6.34 1.60 11.70
C THR A 52 5.83 2.17 13.01
N PHE A 53 4.86 3.08 12.95
CA PHE A 53 4.22 3.63 14.15
C PHE A 53 3.55 2.53 14.99
N ASN A 54 2.77 1.64 14.38
CA ASN A 54 2.08 0.55 15.06
C ASN A 54 3.05 -0.41 15.76
N ALA A 55 4.22 -0.69 15.16
CA ALA A 55 5.25 -1.51 15.78
C ALA A 55 5.88 -0.81 17.00
N ALA A 56 6.19 0.48 16.90
CA ALA A 56 6.72 1.29 18.01
C ALA A 56 5.70 1.40 19.16
N PHE A 57 4.43 1.66 18.84
CA PHE A 57 3.34 1.75 19.82
C PHE A 57 3.17 0.42 20.56
N ARG A 58 3.11 -0.71 19.84
CA ARG A 58 2.99 -2.04 20.44
C ARG A 58 4.17 -2.33 21.38
N LYS A 59 5.41 -2.08 20.95
CA LYS A 59 6.60 -2.29 21.76
C LYS A 59 6.57 -1.44 23.05
N ALA A 60 6.15 -0.17 22.96
CA ALA A 60 6.04 0.70 24.13
C ALA A 60 4.92 0.26 25.09
N ARG A 61 3.80 -0.23 24.55
CA ARG A 61 2.70 -0.80 25.35
C ARG A 61 3.10 -2.10 26.05
N GLU A 62 3.82 -2.99 25.38
CA GLU A 62 4.38 -4.21 25.98
C GLU A 62 5.35 -3.86 27.12
N ALA A 63 6.24 -2.88 26.91
CA ALA A 63 7.21 -2.44 27.92
C ALA A 63 6.57 -1.79 29.16
N SER A 64 5.34 -1.25 29.03
CA SER A 64 4.59 -0.63 30.13
C SER A 64 3.55 -1.56 30.76
N GLY A 65 3.55 -2.86 30.41
CA GLY A 65 2.62 -3.82 30.99
C GLY A 65 1.18 -3.69 30.50
N GLY A 66 0.96 -3.05 29.34
CA GLY A 66 -0.34 -2.96 28.68
C GLY A 66 -0.95 -1.56 28.62
N ASP A 67 -0.31 -0.55 29.21
CA ASP A 67 -0.76 0.84 29.17
C ASP A 67 -0.47 1.49 27.80
N ASP A 68 -1.43 2.27 27.29
CA ASP A 68 -1.26 2.98 26.02
C ASP A 68 -0.19 4.11 26.19
N PRO A 69 0.87 4.14 25.36
CA PRO A 69 1.98 5.08 25.50
C PRO A 69 1.57 6.54 25.24
N LYS A 70 1.50 7.35 26.30
CA LYS A 70 1.05 8.76 26.25
C LYS A 70 1.83 9.66 25.29
N ALA A 71 3.11 9.36 25.05
CA ALA A 71 4.00 10.16 24.21
C ALA A 71 3.94 9.79 22.71
N LEU A 72 3.34 8.65 22.35
CA LEU A 72 3.22 8.21 20.96
C LEU A 72 1.80 8.50 20.47
N LYS A 73 1.66 9.61 19.76
CA LYS A 73 0.40 10.04 19.14
C LYS A 73 0.61 10.28 17.65
N ALA A 74 -0.40 9.98 16.85
CA ALA A 74 -0.42 10.27 15.43
C ALA A 74 -1.84 10.57 14.94
N THR A 75 -1.91 11.44 13.96
CA THR A 75 -3.10 11.68 13.14
C THR A 75 -2.81 11.19 11.72
N TRP A 76 -3.70 10.35 11.19
CA TRP A 76 -3.54 9.74 9.88
C TRP A 76 -4.68 10.11 8.94
N LEU A 77 -4.34 10.28 7.67
CA LEU A 77 -5.28 10.58 6.59
C LEU A 77 -5.23 9.46 5.54
N ASN A 78 -6.42 9.12 5.04
CA ASN A 78 -6.67 8.24 3.90
C ASN A 78 -7.77 8.87 3.03
N VAL A 79 -7.69 8.72 1.71
CA VAL A 79 -8.73 9.19 0.79
C VAL A 79 -9.11 8.12 -0.22
N SER A 80 -10.40 8.03 -0.50
CA SER A 80 -10.96 7.19 -1.55
C SER A 80 -11.90 7.99 -2.45
N PHE A 81 -12.13 7.50 -3.66
CA PHE A 81 -12.97 8.13 -4.67
C PHE A 81 -14.04 7.17 -5.17
N THR A 82 -15.27 7.64 -5.29
CA THR A 82 -16.32 6.88 -5.99
C THR A 82 -16.06 6.88 -7.50
N TYR A 83 -16.76 6.03 -8.25
CA TYR A 83 -16.69 6.07 -9.71
C TYR A 83 -16.98 7.47 -10.26
N GLU A 84 -18.03 8.13 -9.77
CA GLU A 84 -18.39 9.48 -10.16
C GLU A 84 -17.30 10.51 -9.80
N GLY A 85 -16.64 10.34 -8.65
CA GLY A 85 -15.51 11.20 -8.29
C GLY A 85 -14.29 11.03 -9.21
N LEU A 86 -13.96 9.79 -9.59
CA LEU A 86 -12.90 9.52 -10.57
C LEU A 86 -13.26 10.07 -11.95
N ARG A 87 -14.52 9.91 -12.39
CA ARG A 87 -15.03 10.46 -13.64
C ARG A 87 -14.92 11.99 -13.68
N GLU A 88 -15.28 12.66 -12.58
CA GLU A 88 -15.17 14.12 -12.45
C GLU A 88 -13.69 14.58 -12.49
N LEU A 89 -12.81 13.92 -11.75
CA LEU A 89 -11.38 14.29 -11.72
C LEU A 89 -10.68 14.11 -13.07
N THR A 90 -11.07 13.09 -13.82
CA THR A 90 -10.44 12.72 -15.10
C THR A 90 -11.13 13.33 -16.32
N GLY A 91 -12.39 13.74 -16.20
CA GLY A 91 -13.21 14.26 -17.30
C GLY A 91 -13.62 13.20 -18.34
N LYS A 92 -13.39 11.92 -18.07
CA LYS A 92 -13.71 10.79 -18.96
C LYS A 92 -14.13 9.57 -18.14
N ASP A 93 -14.60 8.52 -18.81
CA ASP A 93 -14.87 7.24 -18.14
C ASP A 93 -13.55 6.61 -17.68
N PRO A 94 -13.29 6.44 -16.36
CA PRO A 94 -12.06 5.82 -15.86
C PRO A 94 -12.06 4.29 -16.02
N LEU A 95 -13.22 3.69 -16.33
CA LEU A 95 -13.43 2.25 -16.44
C LEU A 95 -14.22 1.88 -17.70
N PRO A 96 -13.68 2.16 -18.91
CA PRO A 96 -14.36 1.88 -20.17
C PRO A 96 -14.48 0.37 -20.44
N SER A 97 -13.54 -0.42 -19.93
CA SER A 97 -13.44 -1.87 -20.18
C SER A 97 -13.96 -2.75 -19.04
N ALA A 98 -14.75 -2.20 -18.10
CA ALA A 98 -15.31 -2.97 -16.98
C ALA A 98 -16.24 -4.08 -17.51
N LYS A 99 -15.93 -5.33 -17.17
CA LYS A 99 -16.70 -6.51 -17.61
C LYS A 99 -17.99 -6.66 -16.79
N ALA A 100 -19.07 -7.10 -17.43
CA ALA A 100 -20.31 -7.43 -16.75
C ALA A 100 -20.09 -8.50 -15.66
N GLY A 101 -20.70 -8.31 -14.50
CA GLY A 101 -20.58 -9.17 -13.33
C GLY A 101 -19.28 -9.00 -12.52
N SER A 102 -18.37 -8.10 -12.91
CA SER A 102 -17.08 -7.90 -12.22
C SER A 102 -17.19 -6.94 -11.02
N GLY A 103 -16.21 -7.01 -10.12
CA GLY A 103 -16.04 -6.00 -9.06
C GLY A 103 -15.91 -4.57 -9.58
N LEU A 104 -15.30 -4.37 -10.74
CA LEU A 104 -15.19 -3.05 -11.39
C LEU A 104 -16.55 -2.52 -11.88
N GLU A 105 -17.42 -3.40 -12.38
CA GLU A 105 -18.79 -3.00 -12.72
C GLU A 105 -19.59 -2.64 -11.47
N ALA A 106 -19.47 -3.43 -10.39
CA ALA A 106 -20.14 -3.12 -9.12
C ALA A 106 -19.70 -1.75 -8.58
N PHE A 107 -18.40 -1.46 -8.61
CA PHE A 107 -17.85 -0.15 -8.26
C PHE A 107 -18.39 0.98 -9.17
N LYS A 108 -18.46 0.74 -10.49
CA LYS A 108 -19.01 1.68 -11.48
C LYS A 108 -20.49 1.99 -11.24
N GLN A 109 -21.27 0.99 -10.82
CA GLN A 109 -22.71 1.15 -10.57
C GLN A 109 -23.02 1.95 -9.28
N GLY A 110 -22.17 1.81 -8.25
CA GLY A 110 -22.42 2.37 -6.92
C GLY A 110 -23.29 1.44 -6.07
N SER A 111 -23.21 1.57 -4.73
CA SER A 111 -23.88 0.64 -3.81
C SER A 111 -25.40 0.73 -3.80
N ASP A 112 -25.96 1.90 -4.11
CA ASP A 112 -27.41 2.15 -4.20
C ASP A 112 -28.10 1.22 -5.21
N LYS A 113 -27.40 0.87 -6.29
CA LYS A 113 -27.94 0.03 -7.38
C LYS A 113 -27.73 -1.47 -7.18
N ARG A 114 -26.98 -1.90 -6.16
CA ARG A 114 -26.48 -3.28 -6.04
C ARG A 114 -27.40 -4.26 -5.30
N ALA A 115 -28.57 -3.79 -4.83
CA ALA A 115 -29.63 -4.62 -4.24
C ALA A 115 -29.11 -5.65 -3.21
N LEU A 116 -28.60 -5.15 -2.07
CA LEU A 116 -27.96 -5.92 -1.00
C LEU A 116 -28.89 -6.18 0.19
N GLY A 117 -30.16 -6.52 -0.07
CA GLY A 117 -31.16 -6.75 0.98
C GLY A 117 -31.67 -5.49 1.68
N ASP A 118 -31.13 -4.32 1.33
CA ASP A 118 -31.53 -3.01 1.83
C ASP A 118 -32.94 -2.64 1.34
N THR A 119 -33.93 -2.86 2.22
CA THR A 119 -35.36 -2.61 1.96
C THR A 119 -36.00 -1.93 3.16
N GLY A 120 -37.20 -1.36 2.98
CA GLY A 120 -37.90 -0.65 4.06
C GLY A 120 -37.09 0.51 4.61
N ASP A 121 -36.89 0.57 5.93
CA ASP A 121 -36.09 1.62 6.58
C ASP A 121 -34.62 1.62 6.14
N SER A 122 -34.11 0.49 5.64
CA SER A 122 -32.75 0.38 5.09
C SER A 122 -32.65 0.73 3.62
N SER A 123 -33.78 0.99 2.94
CA SER A 123 -33.80 1.18 1.50
C SER A 123 -33.01 2.42 1.07
N PRO A 124 -32.33 2.40 -0.10
CA PRO A 124 -31.50 3.50 -0.55
C PRO A 124 -32.16 4.88 -0.48
N GLU A 125 -33.46 5.02 -0.78
CA GLU A 125 -34.19 6.29 -0.70
C GLU A 125 -34.18 6.97 0.69
N ASN A 126 -33.94 6.19 1.75
CA ASN A 126 -33.89 6.70 3.13
C ASN A 126 -32.47 7.06 3.57
N TRP A 127 -31.44 6.74 2.76
CA TRP A 127 -30.06 6.96 3.12
C TRP A 127 -29.71 8.45 3.27
N LEU A 128 -28.86 8.73 4.25
CA LEU A 128 -28.29 10.04 4.53
C LEU A 128 -27.22 10.46 3.52
N PHE A 129 -26.54 9.49 2.90
CA PHE A 129 -25.53 9.67 1.87
C PHE A 129 -25.43 8.40 1.00
N GLY A 130 -24.69 8.45 -0.11
CA GLY A 130 -24.58 7.29 -1.01
C GLY A 130 -25.67 7.19 -2.07
N ASP A 131 -26.42 8.30 -2.20
CA ASP A 131 -27.39 8.73 -3.23
C ASP A 131 -28.91 8.48 -3.08
N GLY A 132 -29.37 8.11 -1.87
CA GLY A 132 -30.80 8.14 -1.49
C GLY A 132 -31.59 9.44 -1.69
N LYS A 133 -30.94 10.61 -1.56
CA LYS A 133 -31.56 11.94 -1.76
C LYS A 133 -30.96 12.73 -2.93
N GLY A 134 -30.31 12.04 -3.88
CA GLY A 134 -29.60 12.67 -5.00
C GLY A 134 -28.33 13.45 -4.62
N GLN A 135 -27.77 13.18 -3.43
CA GLN A 135 -26.50 13.77 -2.99
C GLN A 135 -25.33 12.86 -3.38
N THR A 136 -24.81 13.07 -4.59
CA THR A 136 -23.65 12.32 -5.10
C THR A 136 -22.43 12.56 -4.20
N VAL A 137 -21.81 11.46 -3.75
CA VAL A 137 -20.51 11.46 -3.09
C VAL A 137 -19.43 11.21 -4.15
N HIS A 138 -18.41 12.05 -4.22
CA HIS A 138 -17.25 11.90 -5.11
C HIS A 138 -16.02 11.33 -4.38
N ALA A 139 -15.83 11.68 -3.11
CA ALA A 139 -14.72 11.17 -2.32
C ALA A 139 -15.10 10.97 -0.85
N VAL A 140 -14.39 10.08 -0.18
CA VAL A 140 -14.43 9.91 1.27
C VAL A 140 -13.04 10.18 1.82
N LEU A 141 -12.92 11.19 2.68
CA LEU A 141 -11.69 11.50 3.41
C LEU A 141 -11.80 10.97 4.84
N THR A 142 -10.94 10.03 5.17
CA THR A 142 -10.79 9.46 6.51
C THR A 142 -9.72 10.20 7.27
N VAL A 143 -10.07 10.77 8.43
CA VAL A 143 -9.13 11.36 9.38
C VAL A 143 -9.25 10.59 10.69
N ALA A 144 -8.15 10.05 11.20
CA ALA A 144 -8.15 9.29 12.45
C ALA A 144 -7.01 9.72 13.36
N SER A 145 -7.26 9.78 14.67
CA SER A 145 -6.26 10.24 15.64
C SER A 145 -6.39 9.56 17.00
N ASP A 146 -5.27 9.51 17.73
CA ASP A 146 -5.25 9.01 19.12
C ASP A 146 -5.98 9.95 20.08
N THR A 147 -6.13 11.24 19.73
CA THR A 147 -6.80 12.21 20.60
C THR A 147 -7.91 12.98 19.88
N VAL A 148 -8.95 13.33 20.63
CA VAL A 148 -10.07 14.15 20.14
C VAL A 148 -9.60 15.53 19.68
N GLN A 149 -8.63 16.13 20.39
CA GLN A 149 -8.12 17.46 20.07
C GLN A 149 -7.36 17.48 18.75
N ASP A 150 -6.47 16.51 18.53
CA ASP A 150 -5.69 16.40 17.30
C ASP A 150 -6.61 16.06 16.11
N LEU A 151 -7.62 15.20 16.32
CA LEU A 151 -8.66 14.92 15.33
C LEU A 151 -9.42 16.19 14.94
N HIS A 152 -9.93 16.95 15.92
CA HIS A 152 -10.68 18.18 15.65
C HIS A 152 -9.84 19.21 14.90
N THR A 153 -8.56 19.32 15.23
CA THR A 153 -7.62 20.21 14.54
C THR A 153 -7.48 19.79 13.08
N ALA A 154 -7.14 18.53 12.82
CA ALA A 154 -6.98 18.02 11.46
C ALA A 154 -8.29 18.08 10.64
N VAL A 155 -9.44 17.74 11.23
CA VAL A 155 -10.74 17.86 10.56
C VAL A 155 -11.03 19.32 10.21
N THR A 156 -10.71 20.27 11.08
CA THR A 156 -10.90 21.70 10.80
C THR A 156 -10.03 22.16 9.62
N GLU A 157 -8.75 21.79 9.61
CA GLU A 157 -7.84 22.08 8.50
C GLU A 157 -8.36 21.51 7.16
N GLN A 158 -8.87 20.27 7.17
CA GLN A 158 -9.42 19.66 5.96
C GLN A 158 -10.73 20.32 5.52
N ARG A 159 -11.58 20.76 6.44
CA ARG A 159 -12.79 21.55 6.12
C ARG A 159 -12.43 22.87 5.46
N GLU A 160 -11.42 23.56 5.96
CA GLU A 160 -10.92 24.80 5.36
C GLU A 160 -10.32 24.55 3.97
N ALA A 161 -9.54 23.47 3.80
CA ALA A 161 -9.01 23.08 2.51
C ALA A 161 -10.12 22.76 1.49
N CYS A 162 -11.17 22.05 1.90
CA CYS A 162 -12.35 21.80 1.08
C CYS A 162 -13.06 23.11 0.70
N ALA A 163 -13.28 24.01 1.67
CA ALA A 163 -13.93 25.29 1.42
C ALA A 163 -13.15 26.16 0.41
N GLN A 164 -11.82 26.23 0.53
CA GLN A 164 -10.95 26.94 -0.41
C GLN A 164 -11.05 26.36 -1.83
N ALA A 165 -11.16 25.03 -1.94
CA ALA A 165 -11.34 24.33 -3.20
C ALA A 165 -12.79 24.33 -3.72
N LYS A 166 -13.75 24.91 -3.00
CA LYS A 166 -15.20 24.80 -3.27
C LYS A 166 -15.67 23.34 -3.37
N ILE A 167 -15.16 22.50 -2.49
CA ILE A 167 -15.62 21.12 -2.31
C ILE A 167 -16.70 21.14 -1.24
N VAL A 168 -17.86 20.57 -1.55
CA VAL A 168 -19.01 20.49 -0.64
C VAL A 168 -18.87 19.24 0.23
N ILE A 169 -19.00 19.41 1.54
CA ILE A 169 -19.12 18.28 2.48
C ILE A 169 -20.60 17.91 2.54
N VAL A 170 -20.97 16.81 1.89
CA VAL A 170 -22.37 16.35 1.82
C VAL A 170 -22.81 15.65 3.10
N PHE A 171 -21.87 14.97 3.77
CA PHE A 171 -22.10 14.31 5.04
C PHE A 171 -20.80 14.24 5.85
N GLN A 172 -20.92 14.21 7.16
CA GLN A 172 -19.80 13.98 8.07
C GLN A 172 -20.23 12.94 9.10
N GLN A 173 -19.42 11.90 9.27
CA GLN A 173 -19.64 10.88 10.30
C GLN A 173 -18.46 10.87 11.27
N ASN A 174 -18.74 11.15 12.54
CA ASN A 174 -17.77 10.97 13.62
C ASN A 174 -17.92 9.56 14.19
N GLY A 175 -16.82 8.84 14.34
CA GLY A 175 -16.74 7.53 14.96
C GLY A 175 -15.71 7.54 16.10
N ALA A 176 -15.98 6.78 17.14
CA ALA A 176 -15.08 6.67 18.28
C ALA A 176 -15.21 5.31 18.94
N THR A 177 -14.11 4.83 19.50
CA THR A 177 -14.16 3.68 20.41
C THR A 177 -15.04 4.03 21.61
N LEU A 178 -15.93 3.12 22.00
CA LEU A 178 -16.82 3.34 23.14
C LEU A 178 -16.05 3.50 24.45
N PRO A 179 -16.53 4.35 25.38
CA PRO A 179 -15.81 4.66 26.62
C PRO A 179 -15.87 3.53 27.66
N GLY A 180 -14.95 3.58 28.63
CA GLY A 180 -14.97 2.74 29.83
C GLY A 180 -14.90 1.24 29.53
N THR A 181 -15.74 0.45 30.21
CA THR A 181 -15.80 -1.02 30.06
C THR A 181 -16.34 -1.48 28.70
N ARG A 182 -16.79 -0.55 27.85
CA ARG A 182 -17.24 -0.81 26.48
C ARG A 182 -16.12 -0.61 25.44
N ARG A 183 -14.90 -0.25 25.86
CA ARG A 183 -13.77 -0.08 24.94
C ARG A 183 -13.51 -1.36 24.13
N GLY A 184 -13.44 -1.22 22.81
CA GLY A 184 -13.24 -2.32 21.87
C GLY A 184 -14.47 -3.21 21.67
N LYS A 185 -15.66 -2.74 22.07
CA LYS A 185 -16.95 -3.40 21.82
C LYS A 185 -17.82 -2.55 20.91
N GLU A 186 -18.74 -3.19 20.20
CA GLU A 186 -19.83 -2.52 19.49
C GLU A 186 -21.04 -2.26 20.42
N HIS A 187 -22.11 -1.62 19.92
CA HIS A 187 -23.19 -1.10 20.78
C HIS A 187 -24.09 -2.18 21.41
N PHE A 188 -24.21 -3.37 20.82
CA PHE A 188 -24.87 -4.50 21.49
C PHE A 188 -24.03 -5.06 22.65
N GLY A 189 -22.74 -4.72 22.72
CA GLY A 189 -21.83 -5.01 23.83
C GLY A 189 -20.84 -6.14 23.56
N PHE A 190 -20.68 -6.57 22.30
CA PHE A 190 -19.77 -7.62 21.89
C PHE A 190 -18.41 -7.08 21.49
N LYS A 191 -17.35 -7.82 21.84
CA LYS A 191 -15.98 -7.53 21.38
C LYS A 191 -15.93 -7.58 19.85
N ASP A 192 -15.47 -6.50 19.23
CA ASP A 192 -15.29 -6.41 17.77
C ASP A 192 -13.79 -6.34 17.41
N GLY A 193 -13.47 -6.54 16.13
CA GLY A 193 -12.11 -6.47 15.58
C GLY A 193 -11.22 -7.66 15.95
N VAL A 194 -11.81 -8.78 16.39
CA VAL A 194 -11.06 -9.98 16.82
C VAL A 194 -10.55 -10.79 15.63
N SER A 195 -11.41 -11.03 14.63
CA SER A 195 -11.08 -11.86 13.47
C SER A 195 -10.85 -10.97 12.25
N GLU A 196 -9.57 -10.78 11.93
CA GLU A 196 -9.07 -10.12 10.72
C GLU A 196 -8.15 -11.10 9.99
N PRO A 197 -8.09 -11.10 8.65
CA PRO A 197 -7.10 -11.89 7.92
C PRO A 197 -5.69 -11.31 8.14
N GLY A 198 -4.68 -12.19 8.18
CA GLY A 198 -3.29 -11.81 8.00
C GLY A 198 -2.97 -11.67 6.52
N VAL A 199 -2.01 -10.82 6.16
CA VAL A 199 -1.65 -10.57 4.76
C VAL A 199 -0.23 -11.02 4.45
N LEU A 200 -0.07 -11.90 3.46
CA LEU A 200 1.24 -12.36 2.98
C LEU A 200 2.09 -11.18 2.48
N GLY A 201 3.37 -11.17 2.85
CA GLY A 201 4.28 -10.07 2.53
C GLY A 201 4.10 -8.81 3.41
N PHE A 202 3.16 -8.83 4.36
CA PHE A 202 2.99 -7.81 5.40
C PHE A 202 3.15 -8.40 6.80
N ASP A 203 2.37 -9.43 7.14
CA ASP A 203 2.45 -10.13 8.42
C ASP A 203 3.50 -11.24 8.38
N GLU A 204 4.12 -11.51 9.54
CA GLU A 204 5.14 -12.54 9.67
C GLU A 204 4.49 -13.92 9.80
N PRO A 205 4.88 -14.93 9.00
CA PRO A 205 4.41 -16.31 9.15
C PRO A 205 4.83 -16.94 10.48
N ASP A 206 3.94 -17.74 11.05
CA ASP A 206 4.28 -18.57 12.19
C ASP A 206 5.29 -19.66 11.79
N PRO A 207 6.41 -19.85 12.50
CA PRO A 207 7.42 -20.84 12.15
C PRO A 207 6.90 -22.29 12.16
N ALA A 208 5.90 -22.60 13.00
CA ALA A 208 5.34 -23.95 13.13
C ALA A 208 4.14 -24.17 12.20
N LYS A 209 3.39 -23.11 11.87
CA LYS A 209 2.27 -23.15 10.92
C LYS A 209 2.35 -21.99 9.92
N PRO A 210 3.15 -22.11 8.85
CA PRO A 210 3.46 -20.99 7.92
C PRO A 210 2.24 -20.34 7.25
N GLU A 211 1.09 -21.02 7.24
CA GLU A 211 -0.19 -20.52 6.73
C GLU A 211 -0.94 -19.63 7.73
N TYR A 212 -0.38 -19.38 8.93
CA TYR A 212 -0.93 -18.49 9.96
C TYR A 212 0.06 -17.39 10.37
N VAL A 213 -0.46 -16.32 10.96
CA VAL A 213 0.34 -15.20 11.47
C VAL A 213 1.01 -15.57 12.80
N LYS A 214 2.32 -15.31 12.88
CA LYS A 214 3.12 -15.50 14.09
C LYS A 214 2.51 -14.77 15.29
N GLY A 215 2.33 -15.50 16.39
CA GLY A 215 1.81 -14.94 17.64
C GLY A 215 0.34 -14.54 17.61
N LYS A 216 -0.41 -14.86 16.54
CA LYS A 216 -1.86 -14.65 16.45
C LYS A 216 -2.60 -15.94 16.18
N HIS A 217 -3.16 -16.51 17.24
CA HIS A 217 -3.82 -17.82 17.20
C HIS A 217 -4.98 -17.84 16.19
N GLY A 218 -4.97 -18.78 15.24
CA GLY A 218 -6.04 -18.97 14.26
C GLY A 218 -6.19 -17.86 13.22
N THR A 219 -5.20 -16.96 13.08
CA THR A 219 -5.22 -15.91 12.06
C THR A 219 -4.52 -16.39 10.79
N ARG A 220 -5.29 -16.77 9.77
CA ARG A 220 -4.76 -17.26 8.49
C ARG A 220 -4.05 -16.15 7.72
N LEU A 221 -2.96 -16.50 7.04
CA LEU A 221 -2.25 -15.66 6.08
C LEU A 221 -2.85 -15.81 4.68
N ILE A 222 -3.28 -14.69 4.11
CA ILE A 222 -3.98 -14.63 2.83
C ILE A 222 -3.11 -13.85 1.84
N PRO A 223 -3.04 -14.26 0.55
CA PRO A 223 -2.36 -13.49 -0.49
C PRO A 223 -2.82 -12.04 -0.55
N ALA A 224 -1.85 -11.14 -0.77
CA ALA A 224 -2.07 -9.70 -0.88
C ALA A 224 -3.14 -9.32 -1.92
N GLY A 225 -3.20 -10.07 -3.01
CA GLY A 225 -4.11 -9.85 -4.14
C GLY A 225 -5.58 -9.97 -3.79
N GLU A 226 -5.94 -10.58 -2.65
CA GLU A 226 -7.33 -10.61 -2.15
C GLU A 226 -7.75 -9.26 -1.54
N PHE A 227 -6.80 -8.35 -1.26
CA PHE A 227 -7.11 -7.05 -0.66
C PHE A 227 -6.62 -5.87 -1.48
N VAL A 228 -5.53 -6.04 -2.24
CA VAL A 228 -4.87 -4.98 -3.01
C VAL A 228 -4.69 -5.43 -4.46
N LEU A 229 -5.17 -4.61 -5.39
CA LEU A 229 -5.07 -4.88 -6.83
C LEU A 229 -3.61 -4.85 -7.30
N GLY A 230 -3.30 -5.67 -8.31
CA GLY A 230 -1.94 -5.80 -8.88
C GLY A 230 -1.05 -6.83 -8.18
N HIS A 231 -1.56 -7.56 -7.18
CA HIS A 231 -0.82 -8.62 -6.48
C HIS A 231 -1.46 -9.99 -6.68
N ASP A 232 -0.68 -11.05 -6.46
CA ASP A 232 -1.15 -12.43 -6.58
C ASP A 232 -2.25 -12.79 -5.58
N ARG A 233 -3.22 -13.56 -6.07
CA ARG A 233 -4.40 -14.06 -5.35
C ARG A 233 -4.26 -15.53 -4.96
N VAL A 234 -5.26 -16.06 -4.26
CA VAL A 234 -5.33 -17.48 -3.85
C VAL A 234 -5.32 -18.43 -5.06
N ASP A 235 -5.94 -18.05 -6.18
CA ASP A 235 -5.95 -18.79 -7.44
C ASP A 235 -4.77 -18.46 -8.37
N GLY A 236 -3.86 -17.59 -7.94
CA GLY A 236 -2.70 -17.14 -8.72
C GLY A 236 -3.02 -15.96 -9.64
N GLY A 237 -2.04 -15.07 -9.80
CA GLY A 237 -2.14 -13.87 -10.63
C GLY A 237 -3.06 -12.78 -10.07
N PRO A 238 -2.88 -11.52 -10.49
CA PRO A 238 -3.74 -10.42 -10.07
C PRO A 238 -5.11 -10.43 -10.79
N HIS A 239 -6.09 -9.73 -10.21
CA HIS A 239 -7.32 -9.38 -10.94
C HIS A 239 -6.99 -8.54 -12.18
N GLU A 240 -7.75 -8.75 -13.25
CA GLU A 240 -7.72 -7.86 -14.40
C GLU A 240 -8.32 -6.51 -14.01
N ALA A 241 -7.48 -5.48 -13.99
CA ALA A 241 -7.86 -4.10 -13.69
C ALA A 241 -6.97 -3.17 -14.52
N PRO A 242 -7.38 -1.90 -14.74
CA PRO A 242 -6.48 -0.90 -15.33
C PRO A 242 -5.20 -0.75 -14.51
N ASP A 243 -4.09 -0.42 -15.16
CA ASP A 243 -2.78 -0.32 -14.48
C ASP A 243 -2.81 0.72 -13.36
N TRP A 244 -3.62 1.78 -13.51
CA TRP A 244 -3.79 2.80 -12.49
C TRP A 244 -4.44 2.33 -11.19
N ALA A 245 -5.11 1.19 -11.21
CA ALA A 245 -5.71 0.60 -10.02
C ALA A 245 -4.70 -0.22 -9.20
N GLY A 246 -3.48 -0.46 -9.73
CA GLY A 246 -2.42 -1.16 -9.02
C GLY A 246 -2.12 -0.52 -7.66
N ASN A 247 -1.81 -1.35 -6.66
CA ASN A 247 -1.63 -0.94 -5.25
C ASN A 247 -2.82 -0.23 -4.59
N GLY A 248 -3.96 -0.14 -5.28
CA GLY A 248 -5.22 0.34 -4.71
C GLY A 248 -6.13 -0.79 -4.23
N THR A 249 -7.25 -0.41 -3.62
CA THR A 249 -8.26 -1.35 -3.09
C THR A 249 -9.67 -0.75 -3.20
N PHE A 250 -10.70 -1.58 -3.26
CA PHE A 250 -12.06 -1.11 -3.09
C PHE A 250 -12.36 -0.92 -1.60
N GLN A 251 -13.07 0.16 -1.28
CA GLN A 251 -13.59 0.46 0.04
C GLN A 251 -15.11 0.40 0.01
N VAL A 252 -15.68 -0.30 0.97
CA VAL A 252 -17.11 -0.21 1.29
C VAL A 252 -17.25 0.54 2.59
N VAL A 253 -18.11 1.56 2.60
CA VAL A 253 -18.50 2.28 3.81
C VAL A 253 -20.00 2.11 3.99
N ARG A 254 -20.45 1.61 5.14
CA ARG A 254 -21.87 1.52 5.52
C ARG A 254 -22.10 2.14 6.88
N ARG A 255 -23.10 3.02 6.99
CA ARG A 255 -23.60 3.53 8.26
C ARG A 255 -24.75 2.63 8.71
N LEU A 256 -24.51 1.84 9.74
CA LEU A 256 -25.44 0.84 10.26
C LEU A 256 -25.98 1.29 11.61
N ALA A 257 -27.21 1.82 11.68
CA ALA A 257 -27.90 2.10 12.94
C ALA A 257 -28.14 0.80 13.71
N GLN A 258 -28.04 0.87 15.04
CA GLN A 258 -28.26 -0.28 15.93
C GLN A 258 -29.33 0.04 16.99
N ASP A 259 -30.46 -0.68 16.94
CA ASP A 259 -31.49 -0.69 17.98
C ASP A 259 -31.10 -1.65 19.11
N VAL A 260 -30.27 -1.13 20.04
CA VAL A 260 -29.76 -1.89 21.18
C VAL A 260 -30.89 -2.40 22.11
N PRO A 261 -31.86 -1.56 22.53
CA PRO A 261 -33.00 -2.05 23.31
C PRO A 261 -33.79 -3.15 22.60
N GLY A 262 -34.09 -2.98 21.31
CA GLY A 262 -34.85 -3.95 20.52
C GLY A 262 -34.14 -5.30 20.42
N PHE A 263 -32.85 -5.31 20.13
CA PHE A 263 -32.03 -6.53 20.07
C PHE A 263 -32.11 -7.32 21.38
N TRP A 264 -31.87 -6.68 22.52
CA TRP A 264 -31.88 -7.36 23.82
C TRP A 264 -33.29 -7.82 24.24
N ALA A 265 -34.33 -7.05 23.91
CA ALA A 265 -35.71 -7.46 24.12
C ALA A 265 -36.05 -8.73 23.32
N GLN A 266 -35.67 -8.79 22.05
CA GLN A 266 -35.87 -9.98 21.21
C GLN A 266 -35.17 -11.20 21.76
N VAL A 267 -33.90 -11.07 22.16
CA VAL A 267 -33.14 -12.18 22.76
C VAL A 267 -33.91 -12.74 23.96
N GLY A 268 -34.44 -11.88 24.83
CA GLY A 268 -35.23 -12.31 25.99
C GLY A 268 -36.53 -13.02 25.59
N VAL A 269 -37.21 -12.58 24.53
CA VAL A 269 -38.43 -13.23 24.00
C VAL A 269 -38.12 -14.59 23.41
N GLN A 270 -37.11 -14.70 22.55
CA GLN A 270 -36.74 -15.95 21.89
C GLN A 270 -36.19 -16.98 22.86
N LEU A 271 -35.49 -16.55 23.92
CA LEU A 271 -35.06 -17.46 24.99
C LEU A 271 -36.25 -18.14 25.69
N LYS A 272 -37.36 -17.42 25.89
CA LYS A 272 -38.58 -18.03 26.48
C LYS A 272 -39.16 -19.11 25.58
N VAL A 273 -39.11 -18.92 24.25
CA VAL A 273 -39.53 -19.93 23.26
C VAL A 273 -38.69 -21.20 23.41
N LEU A 274 -37.36 -21.06 23.40
CA LEU A 274 -36.44 -22.20 23.56
C LEU A 274 -36.59 -22.91 24.91
N LYS A 275 -36.75 -22.17 26.01
CA LYS A 275 -36.98 -22.76 27.34
C LYS A 275 -38.30 -23.52 27.41
N LYS A 276 -39.37 -22.99 26.79
CA LYS A 276 -40.68 -23.68 26.71
C LYS A 276 -40.59 -24.99 25.91
N ALA A 277 -39.79 -24.99 24.84
CA ALA A 277 -39.51 -26.18 24.04
C ALA A 277 -38.55 -27.17 24.74
N LYS A 278 -37.91 -26.78 25.86
CA LYS A 278 -36.94 -27.58 26.61
C LYS A 278 -35.74 -28.04 25.79
N VAL A 279 -35.31 -27.20 24.84
CA VAL A 279 -34.17 -27.46 23.92
C VAL A 279 -32.90 -26.69 24.32
N VAL A 280 -32.91 -26.02 25.47
CA VAL A 280 -31.76 -25.27 26.02
C VAL A 280 -31.61 -25.56 27.51
N PRO A 281 -30.42 -25.34 28.10
CA PRO A 281 -30.21 -25.48 29.55
C PRO A 281 -31.17 -24.61 30.38
N ALA A 282 -31.57 -25.06 31.56
CA ALA A 282 -32.50 -24.34 32.42
C ALA A 282 -31.93 -22.98 32.88
N GLU A 283 -30.61 -22.97 33.10
CA GLU A 283 -29.77 -21.84 33.46
C GLU A 283 -29.44 -20.90 32.29
N ALA A 284 -29.82 -21.23 31.05
CA ALA A 284 -29.57 -20.38 29.90
C ALA A 284 -30.14 -18.97 30.13
N THR A 285 -29.32 -17.95 29.92
CA THR A 285 -29.66 -16.54 30.12
C THR A 285 -29.77 -15.82 28.76
N SER A 286 -30.23 -14.57 28.76
CA SER A 286 -30.21 -13.75 27.53
C SER A 286 -28.79 -13.62 26.98
N GLU A 287 -27.77 -13.52 27.84
CA GLU A 287 -26.36 -13.52 27.43
C GLU A 287 -25.98 -14.79 26.66
N TRP A 288 -26.43 -15.95 27.14
CA TRP A 288 -26.13 -17.25 26.51
C TRP A 288 -26.71 -17.36 25.10
N LEU A 289 -27.93 -16.84 24.89
CA LEU A 289 -28.57 -16.84 23.57
C LEU A 289 -27.99 -15.74 22.67
N ALA A 290 -27.72 -14.54 23.19
CA ALA A 290 -27.10 -13.47 22.43
C ALA A 290 -25.70 -13.87 21.93
N ALA A 291 -24.92 -14.58 22.76
CA ALA A 291 -23.63 -15.14 22.34
C ALA A 291 -23.77 -16.12 21.16
N ARG A 292 -24.88 -16.86 21.08
CA ARG A 292 -25.20 -17.74 19.95
C ARG A 292 -25.74 -17.01 18.73
N PHE A 293 -26.38 -15.86 18.89
CA PHE A 293 -26.74 -15.02 17.75
C PHE A 293 -25.48 -14.45 17.09
N VAL A 294 -24.46 -14.11 17.88
CA VAL A 294 -23.20 -13.55 17.37
C VAL A 294 -22.19 -14.63 16.96
N GLY A 295 -22.10 -15.73 17.71
CA GLY A 295 -21.05 -16.75 17.62
C GLY A 295 -19.87 -16.55 18.60
N ARG A 296 -19.91 -15.46 19.37
CA ARG A 296 -18.97 -15.14 20.46
C ARG A 296 -19.71 -14.53 21.63
N TRP A 297 -19.19 -14.74 22.83
CA TRP A 297 -19.63 -14.03 24.01
C TRP A 297 -19.18 -12.56 24.00
N ARG A 298 -19.76 -11.74 24.88
CA ARG A 298 -19.39 -10.32 24.97
C ARG A 298 -17.93 -10.08 25.39
N SER A 299 -17.29 -11.04 26.06
CA SER A 299 -15.86 -11.00 26.35
C SER A 299 -14.98 -11.11 25.09
N GLY A 300 -15.52 -11.68 24.01
CA GLY A 300 -14.80 -12.12 22.82
C GLY A 300 -14.63 -13.64 22.74
N ALA A 301 -14.83 -14.39 23.82
CA ALA A 301 -14.64 -15.85 23.82
C ALA A 301 -15.54 -16.55 22.76
N PRO A 302 -15.01 -17.45 21.92
CA PRO A 302 -15.80 -18.14 20.91
C PRO A 302 -16.73 -19.19 21.51
N VAL A 303 -18.00 -19.19 21.11
CA VAL A 303 -19.00 -20.17 21.56
C VAL A 303 -18.55 -21.60 21.24
N ALA A 304 -17.86 -21.79 20.11
CA ALA A 304 -17.29 -23.07 19.70
C ALA A 304 -16.33 -23.69 20.74
N LYS A 305 -15.62 -22.88 21.53
CA LYS A 305 -14.74 -23.36 22.61
C LYS A 305 -15.36 -23.26 24.00
N CYS A 306 -16.20 -22.25 24.21
CA CYS A 306 -16.83 -21.95 25.50
C CYS A 306 -18.36 -22.04 25.38
N PRO A 307 -18.95 -23.24 25.13
CA PRO A 307 -20.37 -23.33 24.81
C PRO A 307 -21.30 -23.04 25.99
N ASN A 308 -20.82 -23.24 27.22
CA ASN A 308 -21.68 -23.23 28.42
C ASN A 308 -21.65 -21.89 29.16
N ALA A 309 -20.52 -21.20 29.20
CA ALA A 309 -20.35 -19.96 29.96
C ALA A 309 -19.32 -19.03 29.31
N ASP A 310 -19.46 -17.73 29.59
CA ASP A 310 -18.48 -16.72 29.20
C ASP A 310 -17.20 -16.86 30.04
N MET A 311 -16.09 -16.38 29.47
CA MET A 311 -14.81 -16.23 30.17
C MET A 311 -14.66 -14.79 30.67
N PRO A 312 -13.93 -14.57 31.79
CA PRO A 312 -13.55 -13.22 32.18
C PRO A 312 -12.87 -12.49 31.01
N SER A 313 -13.30 -11.25 30.75
CA SER A 313 -12.68 -10.43 29.70
C SER A 313 -11.20 -10.27 30.01
N SER A 314 -10.38 -10.87 29.15
CA SER A 314 -8.91 -10.91 29.24
C SER A 314 -8.34 -10.87 27.83
N ALA A 315 -7.06 -10.56 27.67
CA ALA A 315 -6.40 -10.60 26.36
C ALA A 315 -6.55 -11.98 25.70
N LEU A 316 -6.41 -13.06 26.49
CA LEU A 316 -6.60 -14.44 26.03
C LEU A 316 -8.02 -14.70 25.52
N ALA A 317 -9.05 -14.27 26.24
CA ALA A 317 -10.44 -14.47 25.80
C ALA A 317 -10.82 -13.57 24.61
N GLY A 318 -10.27 -12.35 24.57
CA GLY A 318 -10.60 -11.33 23.57
C GLY A 318 -9.90 -11.51 22.21
N GLU A 319 -8.81 -12.28 22.16
CA GLU A 319 -7.99 -12.48 20.95
C GLU A 319 -8.01 -13.93 20.44
N ASP A 320 -8.66 -14.87 21.15
CA ASP A 320 -8.72 -16.26 20.72
C ASP A 320 -9.54 -16.42 19.43
N ASN A 321 -8.83 -16.76 18.35
CA ASN A 321 -9.41 -17.02 17.04
C ASN A 321 -9.08 -18.42 16.51
N ASP A 322 -8.45 -19.29 17.30
CA ASP A 322 -7.99 -20.63 16.87
C ASP A 322 -9.08 -21.70 17.04
N PHE A 323 -10.13 -21.60 16.23
CA PHE A 323 -11.21 -22.58 16.16
C PHE A 323 -11.75 -22.70 14.74
N GLY A 324 -12.41 -23.82 14.49
CA GLY A 324 -13.17 -24.10 13.28
C GLY A 324 -14.60 -24.54 13.61
N PHE A 325 -15.35 -24.88 12.59
CA PHE A 325 -16.72 -25.42 12.69
C PHE A 325 -16.85 -26.83 12.09
N ARG A 326 -15.74 -27.45 11.67
CA ARG A 326 -15.71 -28.80 11.08
C ARG A 326 -16.44 -29.87 11.90
N ASN A 327 -16.35 -29.77 13.24
CA ASN A 327 -16.96 -30.73 14.16
C ASN A 327 -18.38 -30.33 14.61
N ASP A 328 -18.96 -29.26 14.06
CA ASP A 328 -20.31 -28.78 14.37
C ASP A 328 -21.13 -28.51 13.10
N PRO A 329 -21.19 -29.45 12.13
CA PRO A 329 -21.80 -29.20 10.81
C PRO A 329 -23.29 -28.84 10.87
N GLU A 330 -24.01 -29.34 11.88
CA GLU A 330 -25.44 -29.04 12.08
C GLU A 330 -25.69 -27.78 12.93
N GLY A 331 -24.64 -27.17 13.50
CA GLY A 331 -24.76 -25.96 14.30
C GLY A 331 -25.42 -26.16 15.67
N TYR A 332 -25.24 -27.33 16.28
CA TYR A 332 -25.74 -27.61 17.63
C TYR A 332 -25.04 -26.77 18.70
N THR A 333 -23.75 -26.45 18.47
CA THR A 333 -22.97 -25.63 19.40
C THR A 333 -23.06 -24.15 19.02
N THR A 334 -22.64 -23.83 17.79
CA THR A 334 -22.71 -22.49 17.23
C THR A 334 -23.74 -22.51 16.10
N PRO A 335 -24.95 -21.96 16.30
CA PRO A 335 -26.02 -22.02 15.30
C PRO A 335 -25.59 -21.60 13.89
N LEU A 336 -26.20 -22.24 12.89
CA LEU A 336 -25.89 -21.95 11.48
C LEU A 336 -26.24 -20.51 11.07
N PHE A 337 -27.13 -19.85 11.80
CA PHE A 337 -27.50 -18.45 11.64
C PHE A 337 -26.64 -17.47 12.45
N SER A 338 -25.65 -17.94 13.22
CA SER A 338 -24.76 -17.08 14.01
C SER A 338 -23.99 -16.12 13.11
N HIS A 339 -23.92 -14.84 13.48
CA HIS A 339 -23.32 -13.80 12.65
C HIS A 339 -21.89 -14.11 12.17
N LEU A 340 -21.00 -14.49 13.10
CA LEU A 340 -19.61 -14.80 12.79
C LEU A 340 -19.42 -16.12 12.04
N ARG A 341 -20.42 -17.01 12.06
CA ARG A 341 -20.42 -18.26 11.29
C ARG A 341 -20.98 -18.04 9.88
N LYS A 342 -21.99 -17.18 9.74
CA LYS A 342 -22.54 -16.72 8.45
C LYS A 342 -21.49 -15.95 7.65
N SER A 343 -20.83 -14.98 8.28
CA SER A 343 -19.84 -14.12 7.62
C SER A 343 -18.50 -14.81 7.36
N ASN A 344 -18.14 -15.85 8.13
CA ASN A 344 -17.01 -16.73 7.85
C ASN A 344 -17.28 -18.15 8.39
N PRO A 345 -17.77 -19.08 7.53
CA PRO A 345 -18.02 -20.47 7.89
C PRO A 345 -16.77 -21.29 8.24
N ARG A 346 -15.57 -20.74 8.06
CA ARG A 346 -14.28 -21.42 8.28
C ARG A 346 -14.26 -22.79 7.59
N ASP A 347 -13.75 -23.80 8.28
CA ASP A 347 -13.67 -25.19 7.83
C ASP A 347 -14.96 -26.00 8.09
N GLY A 348 -16.09 -25.33 8.39
CA GLY A 348 -17.37 -25.98 8.68
C GLY A 348 -18.48 -25.69 7.69
N LEU A 349 -18.17 -25.12 6.53
CA LEU A 349 -19.16 -25.04 5.44
C LEU A 349 -19.38 -26.44 4.86
N GLN A 350 -20.59 -26.96 5.06
CA GLN A 350 -21.05 -28.18 4.41
C GLN A 350 -22.26 -27.83 3.56
N GLU A 351 -22.10 -27.93 2.24
CA GLU A 351 -23.14 -27.61 1.26
C GLU A 351 -24.21 -28.70 1.15
N GLU A 352 -23.84 -29.96 1.41
CA GLU A 352 -24.74 -31.11 1.38
C GLU A 352 -24.65 -31.88 2.70
N PRO A 353 -25.75 -32.01 3.46
CA PRO A 353 -25.77 -32.81 4.67
C PRO A 353 -25.21 -34.22 4.45
N GLY A 354 -24.40 -34.70 5.38
CA GLY A 354 -23.73 -36.00 5.31
C GLY A 354 -22.42 -36.04 4.51
N HIS A 355 -22.05 -34.97 3.79
CA HIS A 355 -20.74 -34.86 3.14
C HIS A 355 -19.71 -34.15 4.04
N PRO A 356 -18.40 -34.39 3.88
CA PRO A 356 -17.39 -33.65 4.65
C PRO A 356 -17.47 -32.12 4.44
N PRO A 357 -17.28 -31.31 5.49
CA PRO A 357 -17.14 -29.86 5.33
C PRO A 357 -15.95 -29.47 4.45
N LEU A 358 -16.11 -28.38 3.71
CA LEU A 358 -15.10 -27.81 2.82
C LEU A 358 -13.90 -27.27 3.62
N ASP A 359 -12.72 -27.35 3.03
CA ASP A 359 -11.52 -26.70 3.55
C ASP A 359 -11.58 -25.18 3.40
N GLU A 360 -10.93 -24.44 4.30
CA GLU A 360 -10.89 -22.98 4.24
C GLU A 360 -10.17 -22.45 2.99
N ASN A 361 -9.05 -23.09 2.61
CA ASN A 361 -8.33 -22.76 1.39
C ASN A 361 -8.74 -23.73 0.28
N PRO A 362 -9.16 -23.26 -0.91
CA PRO A 362 -9.20 -21.85 -1.34
C PRO A 362 -10.52 -21.14 -1.10
N VAL A 363 -11.56 -21.84 -0.65
CA VAL A 363 -12.94 -21.35 -0.75
C VAL A 363 -13.20 -20.14 0.15
N MET A 364 -12.87 -20.22 1.44
CA MET A 364 -13.06 -19.12 2.40
C MET A 364 -11.98 -18.05 2.29
N ASP A 365 -10.76 -18.43 1.90
CA ASP A 365 -9.63 -17.50 1.78
C ASP A 365 -9.91 -16.43 0.69
N ARG A 366 -10.62 -16.79 -0.40
CA ARG A 366 -11.08 -15.86 -1.46
C ARG A 366 -12.23 -14.93 -1.07
N ARG A 367 -12.86 -15.15 0.09
CA ARG A 367 -14.02 -14.36 0.54
C ARG A 367 -13.64 -13.35 1.61
N ARG A 368 -12.39 -13.36 2.09
CA ARG A 368 -11.94 -12.55 3.21
C ARG A 368 -12.06 -11.06 2.88
N ILE A 369 -12.40 -10.25 3.87
CA ILE A 369 -12.36 -8.78 3.82
C ILE A 369 -11.54 -8.29 5.02
N ILE A 370 -10.92 -7.11 4.89
CA ILE A 370 -10.28 -6.42 6.01
C ILE A 370 -11.27 -5.38 6.55
N ARG A 371 -11.58 -5.37 7.85
CA ARG A 371 -12.50 -4.39 8.46
C ARG A 371 -11.75 -3.29 9.21
N ARG A 372 -12.24 -2.05 9.10
CA ARG A 372 -11.76 -0.85 9.80
C ARG A 372 -12.91 0.00 10.36
N GLY A 373 -14.01 -0.68 10.72
CA GLY A 373 -15.17 0.02 11.25
C GLY A 373 -14.93 0.65 12.62
N ALA A 374 -15.81 1.59 13.00
CA ALA A 374 -15.83 2.20 14.34
C ALA A 374 -17.27 2.45 14.79
N PRO A 375 -17.58 2.33 16.09
CA PRO A 375 -18.87 2.75 16.62
C PRO A 375 -19.09 4.26 16.43
N TYR A 376 -20.36 4.66 16.31
CA TYR A 376 -20.77 6.07 16.38
C TYR A 376 -21.92 6.25 17.36
N GLY A 377 -22.06 7.45 17.93
CA GLY A 377 -23.12 7.76 18.89
C GLY A 377 -22.83 7.28 20.31
N ALA A 378 -23.62 7.78 21.26
CA ALA A 378 -23.43 7.47 22.68
C ALA A 378 -23.96 6.06 23.02
N PRO A 379 -23.27 5.31 23.91
CA PRO A 379 -23.72 4.00 24.35
C PRO A 379 -25.08 4.07 25.05
N PHE A 380 -25.98 3.12 24.74
CA PHE A 380 -27.24 3.00 25.49
C PHE A 380 -26.99 2.45 26.90
N ASP A 381 -27.46 3.17 27.92
CA ASP A 381 -27.43 2.72 29.31
C ASP A 381 -28.81 2.94 29.95
N PRO A 382 -29.60 1.88 30.19
CA PRO A 382 -30.93 2.01 30.76
C PRO A 382 -30.92 2.52 32.21
N ALA A 383 -29.77 2.52 32.89
CA ALA A 383 -29.62 2.97 34.26
C ALA A 383 -29.10 4.42 34.37
N SER A 384 -28.87 5.12 33.26
CA SER A 384 -28.26 6.44 33.23
C SER A 384 -29.12 7.45 32.45
N GLU A 385 -29.26 8.67 32.99
CA GLU A 385 -29.84 9.82 32.27
C GLU A 385 -28.82 10.50 31.33
N GLY A 386 -27.70 9.84 31.02
CA GLY A 386 -26.69 10.34 30.10
C GLY A 386 -27.19 10.52 28.66
N PRO A 387 -26.35 11.06 27.75
CA PRO A 387 -26.75 11.43 26.38
C PRO A 387 -27.17 10.26 25.47
N GLY A 388 -27.09 9.01 25.96
CA GLY A 388 -27.40 7.79 25.23
C GLY A 388 -28.78 7.20 25.52
N GLY A 389 -29.84 8.02 25.63
CA GLY A 389 -31.22 7.55 25.80
C GLY A 389 -31.69 6.61 24.68
N PRO A 390 -32.77 5.84 24.84
CA PRO A 390 -33.16 4.76 23.92
C PRO A 390 -33.21 5.18 22.45
N ASP A 391 -33.75 6.37 22.16
CA ASP A 391 -33.94 6.88 20.78
C ASP A 391 -32.72 7.63 20.20
N SER A 392 -31.61 7.76 20.94
CA SER A 392 -30.43 8.48 20.44
C SER A 392 -29.78 7.71 19.27
N PRO A 393 -29.40 8.39 18.16
CA PRO A 393 -28.72 7.75 17.03
C PRO A 393 -27.39 7.11 17.46
N ARG A 394 -27.24 5.82 17.16
CA ARG A 394 -26.04 5.04 17.44
C ARG A 394 -25.90 3.89 16.47
N GLY A 395 -24.70 3.40 16.32
CA GLY A 395 -24.46 2.18 15.58
C GLY A 395 -23.01 2.00 15.19
N LEU A 396 -22.81 1.30 14.07
CA LEU A 396 -21.50 0.98 13.53
C LEU A 396 -21.30 1.68 12.20
N LEU A 397 -20.19 2.41 12.08
CA LEU A 397 -19.65 2.79 10.78
C LEU A 397 -18.82 1.61 10.30
N PHE A 398 -19.41 0.76 9.48
CA PHE A 398 -18.73 -0.39 8.87
C PHE A 398 -17.86 0.11 7.72
N VAL A 399 -16.58 -0.24 7.76
CA VAL A 399 -15.63 0.04 6.68
C VAL A 399 -14.89 -1.25 6.37
N CYS A 400 -14.82 -1.65 5.10
CA CYS A 400 -13.99 -2.78 4.70
C CYS A 400 -13.25 -2.57 3.37
N TYR A 401 -12.14 -3.30 3.24
CA TYR A 401 -11.27 -3.29 2.06
C TYR A 401 -11.17 -4.67 1.43
N GLN A 402 -11.18 -4.68 0.09
CA GLN A 402 -11.13 -5.88 -0.73
C GLN A 402 -10.68 -5.55 -2.17
N SER A 403 -10.17 -6.54 -2.90
CA SER A 403 -9.80 -6.36 -4.31
C SER A 403 -10.93 -6.69 -5.30
N ASP A 404 -12.01 -7.33 -4.85
CA ASP A 404 -13.22 -7.59 -5.66
C ASP A 404 -14.50 -7.45 -4.81
N LEU A 405 -15.33 -6.45 -5.13
CA LEU A 405 -16.60 -6.20 -4.45
C LEU A 405 -17.59 -7.37 -4.57
N VAL A 406 -17.70 -7.98 -5.76
CA VAL A 406 -18.69 -9.01 -6.06
C VAL A 406 -18.31 -10.32 -5.39
N GLN A 407 -17.03 -10.68 -5.40
CA GLN A 407 -16.56 -11.96 -4.85
C GLN A 407 -16.43 -11.95 -3.33
N GLN A 408 -16.35 -10.78 -2.69
CA GLN A 408 -16.07 -10.65 -1.26
C GLN A 408 -17.24 -10.00 -0.52
N PHE A 409 -17.29 -8.66 -0.43
CA PHE A 409 -18.31 -7.97 0.36
C PHE A 409 -19.75 -8.31 -0.06
N GLU A 410 -20.07 -8.19 -1.36
CA GLU A 410 -21.44 -8.48 -1.84
C GLU A 410 -21.80 -9.95 -1.68
N PHE A 411 -20.83 -10.84 -1.91
CA PHE A 411 -21.04 -12.27 -1.73
C PHE A 411 -21.38 -12.60 -0.28
N ILE A 412 -20.59 -12.09 0.67
CA ILE A 412 -20.85 -12.30 2.11
C ILE A 412 -22.24 -11.75 2.47
N GLN A 413 -22.56 -10.53 2.05
CA GLN A 413 -23.85 -9.91 2.38
C GLN A 413 -25.02 -10.71 1.77
N LYS A 414 -25.03 -10.87 0.46
CA LYS A 414 -26.16 -11.42 -0.28
C LYS A 414 -26.28 -12.94 -0.18
N SER A 415 -25.18 -13.64 -0.39
CA SER A 415 -25.19 -15.11 -0.49
C SER A 415 -25.16 -15.79 0.87
N TRP A 416 -24.63 -15.13 1.90
CA TRP A 416 -24.50 -15.71 3.25
C TRP A 416 -25.42 -15.04 4.27
N ILE A 417 -25.23 -13.75 4.55
CA ILE A 417 -25.92 -13.02 5.61
C ILE A 417 -27.44 -12.94 5.34
N ASP A 418 -27.82 -12.44 4.17
CA ASP A 418 -29.23 -12.22 3.79
C ASP A 418 -29.93 -13.52 3.35
N SER A 419 -29.15 -14.52 2.94
CA SER A 419 -29.70 -15.79 2.44
C SER A 419 -30.31 -16.62 3.56
N THR A 420 -31.64 -16.75 3.54
CA THR A 420 -32.38 -17.63 4.45
C THR A 420 -32.04 -19.11 4.29
N ALA A 421 -31.47 -19.49 3.14
CA ALA A 421 -31.15 -20.87 2.79
C ALA A 421 -29.66 -21.19 2.94
N PHE A 422 -28.83 -20.29 3.46
CA PHE A 422 -27.40 -20.56 3.66
C PHE A 422 -27.09 -21.04 5.10
N PRO A 423 -26.27 -22.10 5.30
CA PRO A 423 -25.71 -23.02 4.28
C PRO A 423 -26.78 -23.79 3.49
N PRO A 424 -26.51 -24.10 2.19
CA PRO A 424 -27.52 -24.65 1.28
C PRO A 424 -27.91 -26.10 1.61
N ASN A 425 -28.97 -26.56 0.92
CA ASN A 425 -29.46 -27.94 0.90
C ASN A 425 -29.79 -28.58 2.27
N ARG A 426 -30.08 -27.76 3.27
CA ARG A 426 -30.56 -28.21 4.58
C ARG A 426 -32.06 -28.58 4.52
N PRO A 427 -32.51 -29.65 5.19
CA PRO A 427 -33.94 -30.00 5.27
C PRO A 427 -34.80 -28.88 5.88
N LYS A 428 -34.25 -28.16 6.86
CA LYS A 428 -34.80 -26.94 7.44
C LYS A 428 -33.88 -25.78 7.09
N LYS A 429 -34.47 -24.70 6.59
CA LYS A 429 -33.72 -23.50 6.21
C LYS A 429 -33.11 -22.89 7.48
N PRO A 430 -31.78 -22.66 7.55
CA PRO A 430 -31.14 -22.05 8.71
C PRO A 430 -31.72 -20.68 9.08
N GLY A 431 -32.17 -19.92 8.08
CA GLY A 431 -32.70 -18.57 8.22
C GLY A 431 -31.65 -17.48 7.96
N PRO A 432 -32.06 -16.20 8.05
CA PRO A 432 -31.15 -15.06 7.91
C PRO A 432 -30.15 -15.01 9.09
N ASP A 433 -29.11 -14.19 8.95
CA ASP A 433 -28.21 -13.83 10.05
C ASP A 433 -29.00 -13.24 11.24
N ALA A 434 -28.75 -13.74 12.46
CA ALA A 434 -29.52 -13.36 13.65
C ALA A 434 -29.13 -12.01 14.29
N MET A 435 -28.12 -11.32 13.77
CA MET A 435 -27.64 -10.03 14.28
C MET A 435 -27.91 -8.90 13.28
N VAL A 436 -27.51 -9.07 12.02
CA VAL A 436 -27.57 -8.01 11.00
C VAL A 436 -28.50 -8.34 9.83
N GLY A 437 -29.03 -9.57 9.76
CA GLY A 437 -29.89 -10.01 8.67
C GLY A 437 -31.29 -9.38 8.72
N ALA A 438 -32.01 -9.53 7.61
CA ALA A 438 -33.40 -9.11 7.51
C ALA A 438 -34.31 -9.88 8.49
N ALA A 439 -35.48 -9.30 8.78
CA ALA A 439 -36.49 -9.98 9.58
C ALA A 439 -36.94 -11.30 8.94
N GLY A 440 -37.11 -12.35 9.75
CA GLY A 440 -37.48 -13.67 9.27
C GLY A 440 -37.42 -14.76 10.33
N THR A 441 -37.67 -16.00 9.91
CA THR A 441 -37.59 -17.18 10.78
C THR A 441 -36.22 -17.83 10.66
N VAL A 442 -35.63 -18.22 11.79
CA VAL A 442 -34.41 -19.04 11.86
C VAL A 442 -34.68 -20.40 12.49
N SER A 443 -33.91 -21.40 12.09
CA SER A 443 -33.98 -22.76 12.62
C SER A 443 -32.93 -22.96 13.70
N TYR A 444 -33.37 -23.10 14.96
CA TYR A 444 -32.51 -23.48 16.08
C TYR A 444 -32.43 -25.00 16.16
N GLU A 445 -31.30 -25.55 15.73
CA GLU A 445 -31.08 -27.00 15.67
C GLU A 445 -30.59 -27.56 17.01
N THR A 446 -31.20 -28.66 17.43
CA THR A 446 -30.75 -29.52 18.53
C THR A 446 -30.85 -30.98 18.11
N PRO A 447 -30.10 -31.90 18.74
CA PRO A 447 -30.15 -33.32 18.38
C PRO A 447 -31.59 -33.86 18.32
N GLY A 448 -32.06 -34.17 17.12
CA GLY A 448 -33.39 -34.73 16.85
C GLY A 448 -34.56 -33.73 16.92
N THR A 449 -34.33 -32.43 17.07
CA THR A 449 -35.41 -31.42 17.10
C THR A 449 -34.94 -30.07 16.58
N THR A 450 -35.75 -29.47 15.70
CA THR A 450 -35.58 -28.08 15.23
C THR A 450 -36.65 -27.20 15.89
N THR A 451 -36.25 -26.09 16.50
CA THR A 451 -37.18 -25.07 17.02
C THR A 451 -37.06 -23.79 16.21
N GLU A 452 -38.16 -23.28 15.68
CA GLU A 452 -38.18 -22.03 14.92
C GLU A 452 -38.21 -20.81 15.85
N LEU A 453 -37.39 -19.79 15.53
CA LEU A 453 -37.40 -18.49 16.20
C LEU A 453 -37.75 -17.41 15.18
N SER A 454 -38.59 -16.46 15.57
CA SER A 454 -38.95 -15.32 14.72
C SER A 454 -38.11 -14.10 15.09
N LEU A 455 -37.31 -13.62 14.15
CA LEU A 455 -36.39 -12.50 14.35
C LEU A 455 -36.86 -11.25 13.58
N SER A 456 -36.75 -10.11 14.22
CA SER A 456 -36.85 -8.77 13.66
C SER A 456 -35.48 -8.20 13.33
N GLN A 457 -35.44 -7.21 12.45
CA GLN A 457 -34.23 -6.48 12.08
C GLN A 457 -33.98 -5.33 13.08
N PHE A 458 -32.76 -5.25 13.63
CA PHE A 458 -32.34 -4.17 14.53
C PHE A 458 -31.12 -3.40 14.03
N VAL A 459 -30.64 -3.77 12.85
CA VAL A 459 -29.57 -3.08 12.16
C VAL A 459 -30.14 -2.50 10.87
N ALA A 460 -30.17 -1.17 10.79
CA ALA A 460 -30.71 -0.45 9.64
C ALA A 460 -29.59 0.26 8.87
N THR A 461 -29.56 0.11 7.56
CA THR A 461 -28.60 0.82 6.70
C THR A 461 -29.09 2.23 6.45
N GLU A 462 -28.32 3.23 6.88
CA GLU A 462 -28.66 4.65 6.71
C GLU A 462 -27.74 5.36 5.72
N GLY A 463 -26.89 4.62 5.02
CA GLY A 463 -26.00 5.15 3.99
C GLY A 463 -24.93 4.13 3.61
N SER A 464 -24.62 4.07 2.32
CA SER A 464 -23.59 3.17 1.79
C SER A 464 -22.81 3.84 0.65
N VAL A 465 -21.50 3.60 0.57
CA VAL A 465 -20.66 4.05 -0.56
C VAL A 465 -19.72 2.93 -0.97
N TYR A 466 -19.62 2.71 -2.27
CA TYR A 466 -18.48 2.03 -2.90
C TYR A 466 -17.49 3.08 -3.41
N ALA A 467 -16.28 3.03 -2.86
CA ALA A 467 -15.18 3.89 -3.24
C ALA A 467 -13.94 3.06 -3.60
N PHE A 468 -12.97 3.68 -4.25
CA PHE A 468 -11.67 3.12 -4.56
C PHE A 468 -10.61 3.94 -3.83
N VAL A 469 -9.75 3.26 -3.06
CA VAL A 469 -8.58 3.84 -2.42
C VAL A 469 -7.42 3.69 -3.40
N PRO A 470 -7.02 4.76 -4.11
CA PRO A 470 -5.88 4.72 -5.02
C PRO A 470 -4.54 4.60 -4.28
N SER A 471 -3.52 4.13 -4.99
CA SER A 471 -2.14 4.27 -4.54
C SER A 471 -1.69 5.74 -4.52
N LEU A 472 -0.58 6.05 -3.86
CA LEU A 472 -0.02 7.41 -3.83
C LEU A 472 0.42 7.84 -5.24
N THR A 473 1.01 6.94 -6.03
CA THR A 473 1.32 7.20 -7.45
C THR A 473 0.05 7.56 -8.22
N THR A 474 -1.03 6.79 -8.06
CA THR A 474 -2.31 7.10 -8.69
C THR A 474 -2.91 8.43 -8.21
N LEU A 475 -2.77 8.78 -6.93
CA LEU A 475 -3.18 10.09 -6.40
C LEU A 475 -2.47 11.25 -7.09
N ARG A 476 -1.15 11.13 -7.32
CA ARG A 476 -0.37 12.16 -8.04
C ARG A 476 -0.89 12.33 -9.48
N HIS A 477 -1.14 11.22 -10.18
CA HIS A 477 -1.69 11.26 -11.54
C HIS A 477 -3.11 11.82 -11.59
N LEU A 478 -3.96 11.49 -10.62
CA LEU A 478 -5.29 12.10 -10.46
C LEU A 478 -5.18 13.61 -10.25
N GLY A 479 -4.30 14.04 -9.34
CA GLY A 479 -4.02 15.45 -9.11
C GLY A 479 -3.56 16.18 -10.38
N ASP A 480 -2.74 15.54 -11.22
CA ASP A 480 -2.29 16.08 -12.50
C ASP A 480 -3.34 16.01 -13.62
N GLY A 481 -4.44 15.29 -13.44
CA GLY A 481 -5.41 15.02 -14.51
C GLY A 481 -4.85 14.10 -15.59
N ARG A 482 -3.85 13.27 -15.25
CA ARG A 482 -3.11 12.39 -16.17
C ARG A 482 -3.44 10.91 -16.00
N LEU A 483 -4.61 10.58 -15.45
CA LEU A 483 -5.02 9.18 -15.35
C LEU A 483 -5.23 8.59 -16.76
N THR A 484 -4.33 7.72 -17.17
CA THR A 484 -4.40 6.93 -18.40
C THR A 484 -4.54 5.45 -18.04
N ASP A 485 -5.13 4.64 -18.94
CA ASP A 485 -5.36 3.21 -18.70
C ASP A 485 -4.05 2.45 -18.41
N LYS A 486 -2.93 2.97 -18.92
CA LYS A 486 -1.57 2.63 -18.52
C LYS A 486 -1.00 3.81 -17.75
N LEU A 487 -0.71 3.65 -16.47
CA LEU A 487 0.14 4.63 -15.80
C LEU A 487 1.54 4.57 -16.43
N PRO A 488 2.23 5.71 -16.58
CA PRO A 488 3.67 5.68 -16.81
C PRO A 488 4.29 4.80 -15.72
N SER A 489 5.13 3.84 -16.10
CA SER A 489 5.86 3.02 -15.13
C SER A 489 6.62 3.93 -14.16
N ASP A 490 6.63 3.59 -12.86
CA ASP A 490 7.49 4.28 -11.89
C ASP A 490 8.94 4.19 -12.38
N VAL A 491 9.44 5.29 -12.94
CA VAL A 491 10.81 5.40 -13.38
C VAL A 491 11.65 5.72 -12.15
N ARG A 492 12.67 4.93 -11.88
CA ARG A 492 13.75 5.33 -10.98
C ARG A 492 14.74 6.20 -11.77
N PRO A 493 14.88 7.51 -11.48
CA PRO A 493 15.99 8.28 -12.03
C PRO A 493 17.29 7.65 -11.52
N THR A 494 18.21 7.33 -12.44
CA THR A 494 19.54 6.85 -12.07
C THR A 494 20.40 8.03 -11.67
N ASP A 495 21.04 7.95 -10.50
CA ASP A 495 21.97 8.96 -10.03
C ASP A 495 23.34 8.84 -10.72
N SER A 496 23.82 7.61 -10.99
CA SER A 496 25.05 7.35 -11.75
C SER A 496 25.16 5.86 -12.16
N PHE A 497 26.08 5.53 -13.07
CA PHE A 497 26.42 4.15 -13.44
C PHE A 497 27.90 3.82 -13.17
N LEU A 498 28.17 2.65 -12.58
CA LEU A 498 29.52 2.07 -12.52
C LEU A 498 29.60 0.84 -13.44
N PRO A 499 30.48 0.83 -14.46
CA PRO A 499 30.72 -0.36 -15.27
C PRO A 499 31.37 -1.45 -14.42
N ILE A 500 30.80 -2.65 -14.43
CA ILE A 500 31.38 -3.82 -13.75
C ILE A 500 32.56 -4.32 -14.60
N PRO A 501 33.82 -4.11 -14.19
CA PRO A 501 34.98 -4.14 -15.09
C PRO A 501 35.21 -5.49 -15.78
N ASP A 502 34.97 -6.58 -15.08
CA ASP A 502 35.16 -7.94 -15.57
C ASP A 502 34.01 -8.44 -16.45
N LEU A 503 32.89 -7.71 -16.47
CA LEU A 503 31.67 -8.03 -17.21
C LEU A 503 31.34 -7.00 -18.30
N GLN A 504 32.34 -6.27 -18.80
CA GLN A 504 32.20 -5.42 -19.98
C GLN A 504 32.32 -6.27 -21.25
N ARG A 505 31.27 -6.24 -22.09
CA ARG A 505 31.13 -7.04 -23.31
C ARG A 505 31.32 -8.55 -23.10
N ASP A 506 31.06 -9.05 -21.89
CA ASP A 506 31.04 -10.49 -21.60
C ASP A 506 29.83 -11.13 -22.29
N LYS A 507 30.10 -12.11 -23.14
CA LYS A 507 29.07 -12.83 -23.92
C LYS A 507 28.10 -11.90 -24.67
N GLY A 508 28.62 -10.78 -25.19
CA GLY A 508 27.84 -9.81 -25.97
C GLY A 508 26.92 -8.93 -25.13
N LYS A 509 27.22 -8.71 -23.84
CA LYS A 509 26.55 -7.70 -23.01
C LYS A 509 27.51 -7.07 -22.02
N SER A 510 27.19 -5.84 -21.60
CA SER A 510 27.96 -5.09 -20.61
C SER A 510 27.12 -4.84 -19.36
N TRP A 511 27.73 -5.04 -18.19
CA TRP A 511 27.03 -4.96 -16.91
C TRP A 511 27.38 -3.70 -16.15
N TYR A 512 26.40 -3.18 -15.41
CA TYR A 512 26.53 -1.95 -14.66
C TYR A 512 25.85 -2.06 -13.29
N TRP A 513 26.42 -1.38 -12.32
CA TRP A 513 25.73 -0.96 -11.12
C TRP A 513 25.06 0.38 -11.37
N ALA A 514 23.73 0.43 -11.29
CA ALA A 514 22.94 1.63 -11.46
C ALA A 514 22.51 2.19 -10.09
N TYR A 515 23.10 3.31 -9.70
CA TYR A 515 22.85 3.96 -8.40
C TYR A 515 21.61 4.84 -8.44
N GLY A 516 21.03 5.08 -7.27
CA GLY A 516 19.78 5.81 -7.14
C GLY A 516 19.37 5.89 -5.68
N THR A 517 18.32 6.64 -5.40
CA THR A 517 17.78 6.79 -4.04
C THR A 517 16.54 5.92 -3.86
N GLY A 518 16.58 4.97 -2.94
CA GLY A 518 15.43 4.17 -2.51
C GLY A 518 14.73 4.76 -1.28
N SER A 519 13.63 4.15 -0.83
CA SER A 519 12.83 4.66 0.29
C SER A 519 13.55 4.69 1.64
N VAL A 520 14.64 3.93 1.80
CA VAL A 520 15.42 3.82 3.05
C VAL A 520 16.85 4.35 2.92
N GLY A 521 17.15 5.05 1.83
CA GLY A 521 18.48 5.58 1.55
C GLY A 521 19.02 5.13 0.19
N PRO A 522 20.33 5.28 -0.05
CA PRO A 522 20.89 5.07 -1.37
C PRO A 522 21.02 3.58 -1.67
N VAL A 523 20.64 3.21 -2.89
CA VAL A 523 20.57 1.81 -3.36
C VAL A 523 21.31 1.63 -4.68
N CYS A 524 21.71 0.40 -4.94
CA CYS A 524 22.32 -0.03 -6.18
C CYS A 524 21.58 -1.26 -6.72
N ARG A 525 21.22 -1.25 -8.01
CA ARG A 525 20.75 -2.44 -8.73
C ARG A 525 21.77 -2.84 -9.79
N THR A 526 21.73 -4.11 -10.18
CA THR A 526 22.57 -4.62 -11.26
C THR A 526 21.76 -4.66 -12.54
N ILE A 527 22.29 -4.04 -13.60
CA ILE A 527 21.69 -4.07 -14.93
C ILE A 527 22.70 -4.62 -15.95
N SER A 528 22.20 -5.10 -17.07
CA SER A 528 23.01 -5.39 -18.25
C SER A 528 22.43 -4.74 -19.49
N ILE A 529 23.29 -4.46 -20.46
CA ILE A 529 22.93 -3.91 -21.77
C ILE A 529 23.56 -4.80 -22.83
N ALA A 530 22.75 -5.37 -23.71
CA ALA A 530 23.24 -6.21 -24.81
C ALA A 530 23.96 -5.36 -25.87
N ASP A 531 24.97 -5.93 -26.51
CA ASP A 531 25.53 -5.42 -27.77
C ASP A 531 24.48 -5.59 -28.91
N GLY A 532 24.62 -4.82 -29.99
CA GLY A 532 23.75 -4.87 -31.16
C GLY A 532 22.68 -3.77 -31.20
N ASP A 533 22.01 -3.62 -32.34
CA ASP A 533 21.22 -2.42 -32.69
C ASP A 533 20.19 -1.99 -31.64
N GLU A 534 19.53 -2.94 -30.97
CA GLU A 534 18.48 -2.64 -29.99
C GLU A 534 19.01 -2.21 -28.62
N HIS A 535 20.25 -2.58 -28.27
CA HIS A 535 20.86 -2.36 -26.97
C HIS A 535 19.94 -2.67 -25.79
N LEU A 536 19.30 -3.84 -25.83
CA LEU A 536 18.28 -4.23 -24.85
C LEU A 536 18.86 -4.20 -23.43
N ASP A 537 18.21 -3.44 -22.56
CA ASP A 537 18.58 -3.28 -21.17
C ASP A 537 17.75 -4.21 -20.26
N VAL A 538 18.42 -4.89 -19.34
CA VAL A 538 17.82 -5.91 -18.45
C VAL A 538 18.17 -5.62 -17.00
N ARG A 539 17.19 -5.73 -16.11
CA ARG A 539 17.41 -5.75 -14.66
C ARG A 539 17.85 -7.14 -14.24
N GLU A 540 19.13 -7.29 -13.92
CA GLU A 540 19.74 -8.56 -13.53
C GLU A 540 19.56 -8.83 -12.03
N ARG A 541 19.59 -7.77 -11.20
CA ARG A 541 19.30 -7.86 -9.76
C ARG A 541 18.49 -6.64 -9.29
N PRO A 542 17.62 -6.80 -8.27
CA PRO A 542 16.86 -5.69 -7.70
C PRO A 542 17.74 -4.73 -6.89
N ASP A 543 17.13 -3.64 -6.40
CA ASP A 543 17.80 -2.66 -5.54
C ASP A 543 18.33 -3.29 -4.24
N ARG A 544 19.59 -2.99 -3.94
CA ARG A 544 20.30 -3.38 -2.72
C ARG A 544 20.79 -2.11 -2.02
N PRO A 545 20.61 -1.96 -0.69
CA PRO A 545 21.16 -0.83 0.05
C PRO A 545 22.67 -0.70 -0.16
N LEU A 546 23.18 0.50 -0.41
CA LEU A 546 24.62 0.72 -0.58
C LEU A 546 25.42 0.40 0.68
N THR A 547 24.77 0.44 1.85
CA THR A 547 25.34 0.08 3.15
C THR A 547 25.80 -1.38 3.24
N THR A 548 25.45 -2.22 2.26
CA THR A 548 25.96 -3.60 2.20
C THR A 548 27.44 -3.67 1.85
N TRP A 549 28.00 -2.68 1.15
CA TRP A 549 29.43 -2.66 0.80
C TRP A 549 30.20 -1.61 1.60
N PRO A 550 31.28 -2.02 2.32
CA PRO A 550 32.08 -1.09 3.12
C PRO A 550 32.63 0.12 2.36
N CYS A 551 32.90 -0.02 1.05
CA CYS A 551 33.42 1.07 0.24
C CYS A 551 32.47 2.27 0.10
N TYR A 552 31.15 2.06 0.30
CA TYR A 552 30.13 3.12 0.30
C TYR A 552 29.72 3.58 1.71
N ALA A 553 30.50 3.26 2.75
CA ALA A 553 30.20 3.72 4.09
C ALA A 553 30.09 5.26 4.15
N GLY A 554 28.98 5.76 4.70
CA GLY A 554 28.68 7.20 4.82
C GLY A 554 28.14 7.88 3.55
N VAL A 555 28.04 7.15 2.43
CA VAL A 555 27.48 7.67 1.18
C VAL A 555 25.96 7.80 1.34
N THR A 556 25.43 8.99 1.07
CA THR A 556 23.98 9.27 1.03
C THR A 556 23.42 9.44 -0.38
N LYS A 557 24.29 9.76 -1.34
CA LYS A 557 24.02 9.76 -2.78
C LYS A 557 25.33 9.59 -3.55
N VAL A 558 25.35 8.76 -4.59
CA VAL A 558 26.45 8.71 -5.56
C VAL A 558 26.20 9.80 -6.58
N ASP A 559 27.13 10.74 -6.74
CA ASP A 559 26.91 11.91 -7.59
C ASP A 559 27.54 11.78 -8.97
N ALA A 560 28.75 11.25 -9.04
CA ALA A 560 29.45 10.99 -10.29
C ALA A 560 30.58 9.98 -10.07
N ILE A 561 30.96 9.26 -11.11
CA ILE A 561 32.03 8.26 -11.06
C ILE A 561 33.00 8.50 -12.21
N LEU A 562 34.29 8.53 -11.90
CA LEU A 562 35.35 8.65 -12.89
C LEU A 562 36.31 7.45 -12.78
N PRO A 563 36.44 6.62 -13.83
CA PRO A 563 37.45 5.56 -13.87
C PRO A 563 38.87 6.13 -13.80
N VAL A 564 39.76 5.45 -13.06
CA VAL A 564 41.20 5.73 -13.07
C VAL A 564 41.81 5.02 -14.28
N PRO A 565 42.17 5.71 -15.39
CA PRO A 565 42.32 5.06 -16.70
C PRO A 565 43.46 4.03 -16.78
N ASP A 566 44.55 4.28 -16.07
CA ASP A 566 45.74 3.42 -16.01
C ASP A 566 45.69 2.37 -14.89
N GLU A 567 44.65 2.40 -14.05
CA GLU A 567 44.45 1.45 -12.94
C GLU A 567 43.19 0.57 -13.11
N GLN A 568 42.78 0.28 -14.35
CA GLN A 568 41.70 -0.66 -14.67
C GLN A 568 42.20 -2.11 -14.74
N ARG A 569 41.55 -3.02 -14.00
CA ARG A 569 41.85 -4.46 -13.91
C ARG A 569 43.31 -4.81 -13.54
N ILE A 570 44.03 -3.89 -12.89
CA ILE A 570 45.39 -4.13 -12.40
C ILE A 570 45.31 -5.00 -11.15
N ASN A 571 45.92 -6.18 -11.21
CA ASN A 571 45.86 -7.23 -10.17
C ASN A 571 44.42 -7.65 -9.84
N GLY A 572 43.56 -7.75 -10.87
CA GLY A 572 42.16 -8.17 -10.71
C GLY A 572 41.28 -7.15 -10.00
N ARG A 573 41.66 -5.87 -10.02
CA ARG A 573 40.86 -4.77 -9.47
C ARG A 573 40.88 -3.57 -10.40
N SER A 574 39.76 -2.87 -10.50
CA SER A 574 39.67 -1.55 -11.14
C SER A 574 39.44 -0.46 -10.11
N ARG A 575 40.02 0.71 -10.35
CA ARG A 575 39.92 1.87 -9.45
C ARG A 575 39.08 2.99 -10.04
N PHE A 576 38.37 3.67 -9.16
CA PHE A 576 37.45 4.74 -9.50
C PHE A 576 37.57 5.87 -8.49
N TRP A 577 37.50 7.12 -8.96
CA TRP A 577 37.13 8.24 -8.11
C TRP A 577 35.62 8.28 -8.01
N LEU A 578 35.13 8.12 -6.78
CA LEU A 578 33.72 8.20 -6.43
C LEU A 578 33.44 9.58 -5.86
N PHE A 579 32.69 10.40 -6.58
CA PHE A 579 32.14 11.66 -6.10
C PHE A 579 30.77 11.39 -5.48
N HIS A 580 30.57 11.80 -4.24
CA HIS A 580 29.37 11.43 -3.49
C HIS A 580 29.02 12.46 -2.42
N THR A 581 27.74 12.45 -2.04
CA THR A 581 27.24 13.29 -0.97
C THR A 581 27.36 12.55 0.36
N ALA A 582 28.07 13.17 1.30
CA ALA A 582 28.15 12.74 2.70
C ALA A 582 27.91 13.96 3.60
N GLU A 583 27.08 13.80 4.63
CA GLU A 583 26.73 14.88 5.58
C GLU A 583 26.26 16.17 4.89
N GLY A 584 25.54 16.04 3.76
CA GLY A 584 24.98 17.16 3.01
C GLY A 584 25.98 17.93 2.14
N ARG A 585 27.22 17.45 1.98
CA ARG A 585 28.24 18.04 1.10
C ARG A 585 28.80 17.01 0.13
N GLN A 586 29.19 17.46 -1.06
CA GLN A 586 29.90 16.59 -2.00
C GLN A 586 31.39 16.51 -1.62
N VAL A 587 31.86 15.28 -1.52
CA VAL A 587 33.27 14.92 -1.34
C VAL A 587 33.62 13.86 -2.39
N TYR A 588 34.90 13.51 -2.47
CA TYR A 588 35.32 12.37 -3.29
C TYR A 588 36.23 11.44 -2.52
N ARG A 589 36.19 10.16 -2.87
CA ARG A 589 37.11 9.12 -2.40
C ARG A 589 37.60 8.29 -3.56
N ARG A 590 38.68 7.53 -3.37
CA ARG A 590 39.09 6.51 -4.35
C ARG A 590 38.67 5.14 -3.83
N ILE A 591 37.97 4.39 -4.67
CA ILE A 591 37.55 3.02 -4.38
C ILE A 591 38.17 2.05 -5.38
N SER A 592 38.34 0.79 -4.98
CA SER A 592 38.65 -0.30 -5.89
C SER A 592 37.57 -1.37 -5.86
N ILE A 593 37.21 -1.89 -7.02
CA ILE A 593 36.24 -2.98 -7.21
C ILE A 593 37.01 -4.20 -7.75
N ALA A 594 36.79 -5.36 -7.13
CA ALA A 594 37.39 -6.62 -7.56
C ALA A 594 36.70 -7.21 -8.79
N ASP A 595 37.47 -7.87 -9.66
CA ASP A 595 36.92 -8.82 -10.62
C ASP A 595 36.13 -9.90 -9.84
N GLY A 596 34.94 -10.26 -10.29
CA GLY A 596 34.03 -11.17 -9.60
C GLY A 596 33.21 -10.54 -8.46
N ALA A 597 33.25 -9.20 -8.28
CA ALA A 597 32.44 -8.51 -7.28
C ALA A 597 30.93 -8.80 -7.42
N GLU A 598 30.45 -9.09 -8.62
CA GLU A 598 29.05 -9.44 -8.88
C GLU A 598 28.78 -10.97 -8.89
N SER A 599 29.84 -11.78 -8.72
CA SER A 599 29.85 -13.24 -8.80
C SER A 599 29.87 -13.94 -7.43
N GLY A 600 29.56 -13.21 -6.34
CA GLY A 600 29.36 -13.78 -5.00
C GLY A 600 30.51 -13.59 -4.02
N LEU A 601 31.48 -12.70 -4.31
CA LEU A 601 32.47 -12.29 -3.32
C LEU A 601 31.80 -11.64 -2.10
N PRO A 602 32.30 -11.86 -0.87
CA PRO A 602 31.88 -11.09 0.29
C PRO A 602 32.07 -9.58 0.06
N PRO A 603 31.17 -8.71 0.55
CA PRO A 603 31.23 -7.27 0.27
C PRO A 603 32.56 -6.60 0.60
N GLU A 604 33.23 -7.05 1.67
CA GLU A 604 34.54 -6.57 2.11
C GLU A 604 35.69 -6.96 1.15
N GLN A 605 35.50 -8.00 0.33
CA GLN A 605 36.45 -8.40 -0.71
C GLN A 605 36.11 -7.76 -2.05
N ALA A 606 34.81 -7.59 -2.31
CA ALA A 606 34.27 -7.02 -3.54
C ALA A 606 34.66 -5.54 -3.75
N GLY A 607 34.70 -4.74 -2.67
CA GLY A 607 34.99 -3.31 -2.73
C GLY A 607 35.85 -2.81 -1.57
N ALA A 608 36.78 -1.91 -1.85
CA ALA A 608 37.66 -1.30 -0.84
C ALA A 608 37.77 0.22 -1.02
N ILE A 609 38.05 0.94 0.07
CA ILE A 609 38.41 2.36 0.05
C ILE A 609 39.94 2.44 -0.07
N ASP A 610 40.42 2.87 -1.23
CA ASP A 610 41.85 3.04 -1.53
C ASP A 610 42.35 4.41 -1.08
N LEU A 611 41.46 5.41 -1.02
CA LEU A 611 41.72 6.75 -0.50
C LEU A 611 40.45 7.25 0.20
N PRO A 612 40.51 7.70 1.47
CA PRO A 612 39.34 8.20 2.19
C PRO A 612 38.83 9.53 1.61
N ASP A 613 37.70 10.01 2.14
CA ASP A 613 37.04 11.24 1.68
C ASP A 613 37.98 12.45 1.71
N ARG A 614 37.96 13.20 0.61
CA ARG A 614 38.64 14.47 0.41
C ARG A 614 37.69 15.49 -0.20
N GLN A 615 37.97 16.77 0.06
CA GLN A 615 37.24 17.87 -0.54
C GLN A 615 37.58 18.01 -2.02
N LEU A 616 36.63 18.46 -2.83
CA LEU A 616 36.82 18.70 -4.27
C LEU A 616 38.01 19.63 -4.57
N SER A 617 38.34 20.55 -3.65
CA SER A 617 39.48 21.46 -3.76
C SER A 617 40.85 20.78 -3.82
N ALA A 618 40.93 19.46 -3.60
CA ALA A 618 42.15 18.70 -3.81
C ALA A 618 42.47 18.45 -5.30
N TRP A 619 41.49 18.66 -6.20
CA TRP A 619 41.68 18.68 -7.64
C TRP A 619 42.02 20.09 -8.11
N ALA A 620 43.18 20.28 -8.73
CA ALA A 620 43.62 21.60 -9.19
C ALA A 620 42.67 22.17 -10.26
N SER A 621 42.13 21.30 -11.10
CA SER A 621 41.18 21.63 -12.17
C SER A 621 39.77 22.00 -11.66
N PHE A 622 39.45 21.71 -10.39
CA PHE A 622 38.13 21.96 -9.79
C PHE A 622 38.03 23.28 -9.03
N SER A 623 38.99 24.18 -9.23
CA SER A 623 38.89 25.53 -8.68
C SER A 623 37.57 26.20 -9.09
N GLY A 624 36.81 26.65 -8.09
CA GLY A 624 35.51 27.32 -8.27
C GLY A 624 34.30 26.41 -8.51
N ILE A 625 34.48 25.08 -8.53
CA ILE A 625 33.36 24.13 -8.69
C ILE A 625 32.60 23.98 -7.36
N GLU A 626 31.27 24.11 -7.40
CA GLU A 626 30.42 23.84 -6.22
C GLU A 626 30.10 22.35 -6.09
N ARG A 627 29.83 21.70 -7.24
CA ARG A 627 29.48 20.28 -7.33
C ARG A 627 29.82 19.73 -8.71
N VAL A 628 30.44 18.56 -8.77
CA VAL A 628 30.57 17.75 -9.98
C VAL A 628 29.26 17.00 -10.22
N ASP A 629 28.72 17.12 -11.43
CA ASP A 629 27.45 16.53 -11.82
C ASP A 629 27.62 15.30 -12.72
N ALA A 630 28.51 15.35 -13.71
CA ALA A 630 28.78 14.22 -14.60
C ALA A 630 30.15 14.33 -15.29
N PHE A 631 30.67 13.20 -15.78
CA PHE A 631 31.87 13.14 -16.61
C PHE A 631 31.55 12.57 -17.98
N LEU A 632 32.17 13.13 -19.01
CA LEU A 632 32.14 12.58 -20.36
C LEU A 632 33.57 12.44 -20.88
N PRO A 633 34.07 11.22 -21.16
CA PRO A 633 35.38 11.02 -21.75
C PRO A 633 35.45 11.64 -23.14
N VAL A 634 36.56 12.32 -23.44
CA VAL A 634 36.90 12.73 -24.82
C VAL A 634 37.39 11.49 -25.57
N PRO A 635 36.62 10.94 -26.54
CA PRO A 635 36.81 9.56 -27.00
C PRO A 635 38.21 9.26 -27.56
N ASP A 636 38.75 10.14 -28.38
CA ASP A 636 40.06 10.01 -29.04
C ASP A 636 41.23 10.54 -28.20
N MET A 637 40.98 11.02 -26.98
CA MET A 637 41.98 11.57 -26.06
C MET A 637 42.08 10.80 -24.74
N GLN A 638 41.73 9.50 -24.75
CA GLN A 638 41.97 8.62 -23.59
C GLN A 638 43.40 8.03 -23.66
N ARG A 639 44.18 8.24 -22.60
CA ARG A 639 45.59 7.82 -22.46
C ARG A 639 46.54 8.26 -23.58
N VAL A 640 46.22 9.37 -24.25
CA VAL A 640 47.08 9.96 -25.29
C VAL A 640 48.18 10.78 -24.64
N GLY A 641 49.44 10.43 -24.91
CA GLY A 641 50.59 11.09 -24.30
C GLY A 641 50.66 10.92 -22.78
N GLY A 642 50.12 9.81 -22.25
CA GLY A 642 50.05 9.55 -20.81
C GLY A 642 49.03 10.43 -20.07
N LYS A 643 48.00 10.92 -20.77
CA LYS A 643 46.90 11.69 -20.19
C LYS A 643 45.56 11.24 -20.75
N SER A 644 44.51 11.34 -19.95
CA SER A 644 43.12 11.16 -20.38
C SER A 644 42.34 12.44 -20.18
N TYR A 645 41.51 12.81 -21.15
CA TYR A 645 40.78 14.08 -21.16
C TYR A 645 39.29 13.85 -20.93
N TYR A 646 38.67 14.76 -20.18
CA TYR A 646 37.26 14.68 -19.81
C TYR A 646 36.58 16.05 -19.91
N TRP A 647 35.37 16.08 -20.46
CA TRP A 647 34.46 17.16 -20.18
C TRP A 647 33.80 16.90 -18.83
N VAL A 648 33.99 17.83 -17.90
CA VAL A 648 33.39 17.78 -16.56
C VAL A 648 32.21 18.72 -16.54
N PHE A 649 31.03 18.17 -16.34
CA PHE A 649 29.79 18.91 -16.15
C PHE A 649 29.63 19.17 -14.66
N HIS A 650 29.45 20.43 -14.28
CA HIS A 650 29.48 20.85 -12.89
C HIS A 650 28.59 22.06 -12.63
N THR A 651 28.16 22.19 -11.38
CA THR A 651 27.32 23.29 -10.93
C THR A 651 28.19 24.44 -10.43
N MET A 652 27.88 25.64 -10.93
CA MET A 652 28.46 26.91 -10.50
C MET A 652 27.35 27.97 -10.49
N MET A 653 27.18 28.68 -9.36
CA MET A 653 26.14 29.70 -9.16
C MET A 653 24.73 29.18 -9.51
N GLY A 654 24.44 27.92 -9.16
CA GLY A 654 23.15 27.28 -9.40
C GLY A 654 22.84 26.94 -10.87
N ARG A 655 23.81 27.03 -11.78
CA ARG A 655 23.68 26.58 -13.18
C ARG A 655 24.70 25.50 -13.49
N GLN A 656 24.34 24.57 -14.36
CA GLN A 656 25.30 23.60 -14.87
C GLN A 656 26.08 24.22 -16.04
N VAL A 657 27.39 24.12 -15.96
CA VAL A 657 28.36 24.47 -16.99
C VAL A 657 29.28 23.28 -17.21
N TYR A 658 30.13 23.33 -18.23
CA TYR A 658 31.16 22.31 -18.43
C TYR A 658 32.53 22.95 -18.68
N ARG A 659 33.59 22.20 -18.34
CA ARG A 659 34.99 22.55 -18.62
C ARG A 659 35.75 21.33 -19.12
N LEU A 660 36.91 21.55 -19.74
CA LEU A 660 37.79 20.47 -20.19
C LEU A 660 38.94 20.31 -19.20
N ILE A 661 39.14 19.09 -18.71
CA ILE A 661 40.27 18.73 -17.85
C ILE A 661 41.10 17.62 -18.50
N SER A 662 42.33 17.47 -18.04
CA SER A 662 43.13 16.26 -18.26
C SER A 662 43.56 15.66 -16.93
N VAL A 663 43.76 14.34 -16.92
CA VAL A 663 44.32 13.59 -15.80
C VAL A 663 45.49 12.76 -16.33
N ALA A 664 46.67 12.95 -15.76
CA ALA A 664 47.87 12.20 -16.14
C ALA A 664 47.84 10.78 -15.58
N ASP A 665 48.37 9.82 -16.35
CA ASP A 665 48.69 8.48 -15.87
C ASP A 665 49.79 8.56 -14.78
N GLY A 666 49.85 7.55 -13.91
CA GLY A 666 50.87 7.40 -12.88
C GLY A 666 50.42 7.79 -11.48
N ALA A 667 51.23 7.45 -10.48
CA ALA A 667 50.80 7.40 -9.07
C ALA A 667 50.13 8.68 -8.52
N MET A 668 50.53 9.85 -9.00
CA MET A 668 49.99 11.13 -8.52
C MET A 668 48.68 11.54 -9.21
N HIS A 669 48.37 10.97 -10.38
CA HIS A 669 47.21 11.33 -11.22
C HIS A 669 46.97 12.83 -11.30
N GLN A 670 48.02 13.59 -11.67
CA GLN A 670 47.94 15.06 -11.69
C GLN A 670 46.85 15.51 -12.65
N ASP A 671 45.91 16.30 -12.15
CA ASP A 671 44.83 16.88 -12.93
C ASP A 671 45.15 18.32 -13.36
N ALA A 672 44.70 18.70 -14.55
CA ALA A 672 44.93 20.03 -15.11
C ALA A 672 43.66 20.59 -15.78
N LEU A 673 43.46 21.90 -15.63
CA LEU A 673 42.43 22.63 -16.38
C LEU A 673 42.95 22.94 -17.78
N GLU A 674 42.38 22.29 -18.79
CA GLU A 674 42.77 22.49 -20.20
C GLU A 674 41.93 23.59 -20.86
N ARG A 675 40.67 23.76 -20.41
CA ARG A 675 39.78 24.82 -20.89
C ARG A 675 38.77 25.19 -19.82
N GLY A 676 38.58 26.49 -19.58
CA GLY A 676 37.63 27.02 -18.60
C GLY A 676 36.15 26.79 -18.93
N ASP A 677 35.29 27.31 -18.05
CA ASP A 677 33.84 27.07 -18.07
C ASP A 677 33.13 27.58 -19.31
N ARG A 678 32.17 26.79 -19.76
CA ARG A 678 31.32 27.04 -20.93
C ARG A 678 29.89 26.60 -20.65
N GLY A 679 28.94 27.32 -21.23
CA GLY A 679 27.52 26.96 -21.14
C GLY A 679 27.17 25.74 -21.98
N LEU A 680 26.17 24.96 -21.55
CA LEU A 680 25.68 23.77 -22.25
C LEU A 680 25.17 24.09 -23.66
N ASP A 681 24.77 25.33 -23.92
CA ASP A 681 24.29 25.83 -25.21
C ASP A 681 25.32 25.71 -26.35
N LEU A 682 26.60 25.50 -26.02
CA LEU A 682 27.65 25.23 -27.01
C LEU A 682 27.66 23.79 -27.52
N TRP A 683 26.96 22.87 -26.87
CA TRP A 683 26.75 21.51 -27.38
C TRP A 683 25.47 21.47 -28.20
N ARG A 684 25.58 21.12 -29.49
CA ARG A 684 24.40 21.00 -30.36
C ARG A 684 23.49 19.86 -29.91
N SER A 685 24.08 18.78 -29.43
CA SER A 685 23.42 17.57 -28.98
C SER A 685 22.71 17.73 -27.63
N LEU A 686 23.09 18.73 -26.82
CA LEU A 686 22.46 19.07 -25.54
C LEU A 686 21.43 20.20 -25.66
N ALA A 687 21.03 20.57 -26.87
CA ALA A 687 20.02 21.59 -27.09
C ALA A 687 18.73 21.27 -26.29
N GLY A 688 18.27 22.26 -25.51
CA GLY A 688 17.10 22.13 -24.64
C GLY A 688 17.34 21.48 -23.27
N ILE A 689 18.55 20.96 -23.01
CA ILE A 689 18.92 20.39 -21.71
C ILE A 689 19.51 21.50 -20.83
N THR A 690 18.91 21.68 -19.65
CA THR A 690 19.40 22.66 -18.65
C THR A 690 20.36 22.04 -17.64
N ARG A 691 20.31 20.71 -17.50
CA ARG A 691 21.14 19.91 -16.61
C ARG A 691 21.22 18.49 -17.15
N VAL A 692 22.42 17.99 -17.36
CA VAL A 692 22.72 16.58 -17.57
C VAL A 692 22.91 15.92 -16.22
N ASP A 693 22.27 14.77 -16.03
CA ASP A 693 22.39 13.97 -14.82
C ASP A 693 23.48 12.90 -14.96
N GLU A 694 23.59 12.24 -16.12
CA GLU A 694 24.62 11.22 -16.34
C GLU A 694 24.86 10.96 -17.85
N PHE A 695 26.08 10.54 -18.19
CA PHE A 695 26.43 9.99 -19.50
C PHE A 695 26.75 8.50 -19.39
N LEU A 696 26.15 7.68 -20.25
CA LEU A 696 26.49 6.26 -20.35
C LEU A 696 26.97 5.94 -21.75
N ALA A 697 28.17 5.37 -21.87
CA ALA A 697 28.72 4.90 -23.13
C ALA A 697 27.85 3.77 -23.71
N VAL A 698 27.53 3.85 -25.00
CA VAL A 698 26.93 2.74 -25.73
C VAL A 698 28.01 1.67 -25.95
N PRO A 699 27.92 0.45 -25.36
CA PRO A 699 29.08 -0.41 -25.11
C PRO A 699 29.89 -0.81 -26.36
N ASP A 700 29.20 -1.13 -27.44
CA ASP A 700 29.75 -1.59 -28.72
C ASP A 700 29.86 -0.47 -29.77
N MET A 701 29.50 0.76 -29.40
CA MET A 701 29.50 1.93 -30.29
C MET A 701 30.52 3.00 -29.84
N GLN A 702 31.67 2.57 -29.35
CA GLN A 702 32.79 3.45 -28.99
C GLN A 702 33.86 3.45 -30.09
N ARG A 703 34.12 4.64 -30.66
CA ARG A 703 35.08 4.90 -31.75
C ARG A 703 34.89 4.05 -33.02
N ILE A 704 33.67 3.59 -33.27
CA ILE A 704 33.33 2.87 -34.51
C ILE A 704 33.33 3.88 -35.66
N ASN A 705 34.26 3.71 -36.60
CA ASN A 705 34.51 4.68 -37.68
C ASN A 705 34.78 6.12 -37.17
N GLY A 706 35.43 6.25 -36.01
CA GLY A 706 35.70 7.54 -35.38
C GLY A 706 34.45 8.22 -34.80
N LEU A 707 33.41 7.46 -34.50
CA LEU A 707 32.18 7.92 -33.85
C LEU A 707 31.99 7.18 -32.53
N SER A 708 31.62 7.90 -31.48
CA SER A 708 31.29 7.33 -30.17
C SER A 708 29.90 7.76 -29.74
N LEU A 709 29.04 6.80 -29.38
CA LEU A 709 27.67 7.08 -28.94
C LEU A 709 27.55 7.06 -27.42
N PHE A 710 26.72 7.95 -26.91
CA PHE A 710 26.42 8.05 -25.48
C PHE A 710 24.92 8.24 -25.28
N TRP A 711 24.37 7.56 -24.30
CA TRP A 711 23.10 7.96 -23.70
C TRP A 711 23.34 9.15 -22.77
N VAL A 712 22.49 10.15 -22.89
CA VAL A 712 22.47 11.35 -22.04
C VAL A 712 21.20 11.31 -21.22
N PHE A 713 21.34 11.11 -19.92
CA PHE A 713 20.23 11.13 -18.96
C PHE A 713 20.01 12.55 -18.45
N HIS A 714 18.75 13.01 -18.49
CA HIS A 714 18.36 14.30 -17.93
C HIS A 714 16.89 14.29 -17.50
N GLN A 715 16.61 14.74 -16.28
CA GLN A 715 15.27 14.79 -15.70
C GLN A 715 14.59 13.40 -15.74
N ASP A 716 13.44 13.29 -16.43
CA ASP A 716 12.67 12.06 -16.63
C ASP A 716 12.89 11.45 -18.03
N LYS A 717 13.96 11.86 -18.73
CA LYS A 717 14.25 11.51 -20.12
C LYS A 717 15.68 11.04 -20.34
N TYR A 718 15.89 10.43 -21.50
CA TYR A 718 17.20 10.21 -22.07
C TYR A 718 17.18 10.44 -23.58
N ARG A 719 18.34 10.76 -24.15
CA ARG A 719 18.57 10.82 -25.60
C ARG A 719 19.86 10.12 -25.97
N ILE A 720 20.10 9.85 -27.25
CA ILE A 720 21.39 9.32 -27.73
C ILE A 720 22.08 10.41 -28.53
N ILE A 721 23.35 10.65 -28.17
CA ILE A 721 24.22 11.58 -28.88
C ILE A 721 25.38 10.81 -29.50
N VAL A 722 25.96 11.37 -30.55
CA VAL A 722 27.20 10.91 -31.16
C VAL A 722 28.25 12.01 -31.10
N ILE A 723 29.49 11.63 -30.82
CA ILE A 723 30.66 12.50 -30.82
C ILE A 723 31.66 11.95 -31.82
N ARG A 724 32.14 12.79 -32.72
CA ARG A 724 33.17 12.45 -33.72
C ARG A 724 34.57 12.71 -33.17
N ASP A 725 35.48 11.79 -33.43
CA ASP A 725 36.92 11.98 -33.22
C ASP A 725 37.45 13.21 -34.00
N GLY A 726 38.51 13.83 -33.50
CA GLY A 726 39.17 14.98 -34.13
C GLY A 726 38.98 16.29 -33.37
N SER A 727 39.75 17.31 -33.77
CA SER A 727 39.96 18.54 -32.97
C SER A 727 38.70 19.34 -32.61
N ALA A 728 37.61 19.20 -33.37
CA ALA A 728 36.37 19.93 -33.12
C ALA A 728 35.37 19.15 -32.25
N HIS A 729 35.55 17.83 -32.10
CA HIS A 729 34.64 16.93 -31.40
C HIS A 729 33.16 17.18 -31.74
N GLU A 730 32.85 17.23 -33.04
CA GLU A 730 31.49 17.53 -33.51
C GLU A 730 30.47 16.57 -32.88
N ASP A 731 29.43 17.14 -32.26
CA ASP A 731 28.40 16.42 -31.55
C ASP A 731 27.03 16.57 -32.24
N GLN A 732 26.25 15.49 -32.27
CA GLN A 732 24.92 15.46 -32.87
C GLN A 732 23.97 14.56 -32.08
N ILE A 733 22.67 14.85 -32.17
CA ILE A 733 21.61 13.97 -31.66
C ILE A 733 21.41 12.86 -32.69
N THR A 734 21.50 11.59 -32.27
CA THR A 734 21.14 10.43 -33.11
C THR A 734 19.77 9.90 -32.78
N VAL A 735 19.34 10.03 -31.52
CA VAL A 735 17.99 9.69 -31.06
C VAL A 735 17.51 10.81 -30.16
N GLU A 736 16.39 11.43 -30.53
CA GLU A 736 15.72 12.47 -29.75
C GLU A 736 15.26 11.98 -28.37
N ASP A 737 14.85 12.91 -27.51
CA ASP A 737 14.37 12.61 -26.15
C ASP A 737 13.30 11.52 -26.12
N ARG A 738 13.61 10.47 -25.36
CA ARG A 738 12.69 9.41 -24.98
C ARG A 738 12.43 9.47 -23.48
N PRO A 739 11.21 9.15 -23.02
CA PRO A 739 10.95 9.05 -21.60
C PRO A 739 11.74 7.88 -21.01
N LEU A 740 12.25 8.06 -19.79
CA LEU A 740 12.99 7.00 -19.08
C LEU A 740 12.14 5.75 -18.81
N THR A 741 10.81 5.82 -18.92
CA THR A 741 9.91 4.66 -18.89
C THR A 741 10.23 3.61 -19.97
N MET A 742 10.95 3.99 -21.03
CA MET A 742 11.40 3.05 -22.06
C MET A 742 12.64 2.24 -21.64
N TRP A 743 13.33 2.65 -20.58
CA TRP A 743 14.51 1.99 -20.05
C TRP A 743 14.09 0.92 -19.03
N LYS A 744 13.87 -0.31 -19.50
CA LYS A 744 13.18 -1.38 -18.74
C LYS A 744 13.86 -1.74 -17.42
N SER A 745 15.18 -1.65 -17.38
CA SER A 745 16.01 -1.94 -16.21
C SER A 745 15.94 -0.85 -15.13
N LEU A 746 15.47 0.35 -15.49
CA LEU A 746 15.26 1.48 -14.58
C LEU A 746 13.80 1.64 -14.15
N THR A 747 12.86 0.99 -14.84
CA THR A 747 11.47 0.89 -14.39
C THR A 747 11.31 -0.11 -13.23
N GLY A 748 10.35 0.18 -12.33
CA GLY A 748 9.99 -0.65 -11.16
C GLY A 748 9.62 -2.09 -11.50
#